data_AF-A0A1G4BQ17-F1
#
_entry.id   AF-A0A1G4BQ17-F1
#
_cell.length_a   1.000
_cell.length_b   1.000
_cell.length_c   1.000
_cell.angle_alpha   90.00
_cell.angle_beta   90.00
_cell.angle_gamma   90.00
#
_symmetry.space_group_name_H-M   'P 1'
#
loop_
_entity.id
_entity.type
_entity.pdbx_description
1 polymer ?
#
loop_
_entity_poly.entity_id
_entity_poly.type
_entity_poly.pdbx_seq_one_letter_code
_entity_poly.pdbx_strand_id
1 'polypeptide(L)'
;MEFNIPPTHDTALCLIPPKDQWLPIDRFRFRNDKAYAKWPPHVNLVYPFTRSADSATLYQACDAIVNCLKARQETADLTSLPILLDSPDFFENKHGSTLFLYDKDEERNLRLASLRAMIHTSTGQTRPAPYRMHMTVAQCEDTAAGSSKLKFLLEKLRRLPPVRWEATQLAVLVRRASGQMKLWALIDLASPSLCQNEDSFDLFPGMASAILPQRSWRFCSRDLCWQPVVPDSASPCPEINPIENLILASWNVLAEFHSPPSRRRYPIIVDNLLARNAVADILVLQEVTDDFLPFLLKDNRIRKLYPNASHGSPDDLAAGPLPNLLNHVILSKFAFSWEYLPSVRPHKGSCILSFQNLAYGEEEAAASPLVLATCHLSHGLTDGAVVAKERELQVVLSHLRTNYAAHQWIIAGDFNIVTSSYTIDAAVKKGAITLQTKNVLRGIERTLAKADLLDVWMVSRIEAGVSDNFKGDPNQMFEGEQGATFDPIGNPNAGKMVGAGLNNRPQRYDRILVKGAGPFQISRFNMFGFIAGDSETGEAPLYASDHWGVRCLLQRSHAKDVANDARIIPVNIKRAPDTLSDATRLWKCLENLEVFPSAQDEAGRHEVTHLLRQILTESDQTFVDNKRGRPAIALIPVGSYGLGTWSRNSDIDCLCIGSISPRVFFTLARKRLRNSGSPGIRLLRKVKAKTGTMLEVEVLGVRCDLQYCQAPNIVDQWPDVLKRPASDPVFSLSAQTLLKLKPARDLFYLQRSIPDLAQFRLSYQAIKTWAKARGIYAAKFGYLGGIHLTVMLVNVCKVLIHDGGAISTADIITTFFDHYARFDWEKDMVYDPFFHKNLRYHRIGREALILLGWHSPTLNTALNTSVPTVKIISAELRRANKLLSGIGASWESLLPVPESGRGSIMTPSATNFLTSFRSFVDLRVHYWGASLERESRLIGWLESRCASLLVDINKRVPQLSARIWPARFVDASTCDPQNAQGDYQGSYLVGLEWMEPDEKPVRGDLEAAQSNLRAVLQQFEKLILSDEKYFNPNTSWFSASIVRANELGDLRLDDREWGVYVESDEDDSDTEDEDDTEDEDGEEGLARERLPEKSDKRAKSAKQRSGTTFPKTEGMGKFRTALDVLNRLRWDPDIDGNDFIIGYEDRFLGPQEKALAAWKSEQTHEEFIPQHRILWFKRGSDGMIVWHRSERIDLLFKKT
;
A
#
# COMPACT_ATOMS: atom_id res chain seq x y z
N MET A 1 -82.61 9.75 18.04
CA MET A 1 -81.72 9.55 19.20
C MET A 1 -80.48 10.38 18.97
N GLU A 2 -80.20 11.30 19.89
CA GLU A 2 -79.08 12.24 19.82
C GLU A 2 -77.73 11.51 19.85
N PHE A 3 -76.82 11.96 18.99
CA PHE A 3 -75.53 11.33 18.70
C PHE A 3 -74.40 12.07 19.41
N ASN A 4 -73.92 11.54 20.54
CA ASN A 4 -72.81 12.12 21.31
C ASN A 4 -71.69 11.11 21.61
N ILE A 5 -71.43 10.16 20.70
CA ILE A 5 -70.28 9.23 20.77
C ILE A 5 -69.33 9.54 19.59
N PRO A 6 -68.01 9.72 19.82
CA PRO A 6 -67.06 10.00 18.75
C PRO A 6 -66.97 8.82 17.76
N PRO A 7 -66.77 9.10 16.46
CA PRO A 7 -66.68 8.04 15.45
C PRO A 7 -65.42 7.19 15.64
N THR A 8 -65.57 5.86 15.55
CA THR A 8 -64.48 4.87 15.70
C THR A 8 -63.67 4.72 14.41
N HIS A 9 -62.35 4.83 14.47
CA HIS A 9 -61.43 4.65 13.34
C HIS A 9 -61.17 3.17 12.97
N ASP A 10 -62.12 2.29 13.29
CA ASP A 10 -61.95 0.84 13.23
C ASP A 10 -62.59 0.20 12.00
N THR A 11 -63.38 0.96 11.23
CA THR A 11 -64.02 0.45 10.01
C THR A 11 -63.84 1.42 8.85
N ALA A 12 -63.70 0.89 7.65
CA ALA A 12 -63.53 1.67 6.42
C ALA A 12 -64.29 1.04 5.26
N LEU A 13 -64.91 1.87 4.42
CA LEU A 13 -65.46 1.46 3.13
C LEU A 13 -64.52 1.97 2.05
N CYS A 14 -63.94 1.07 1.27
CA CYS A 14 -62.84 1.34 0.36
C CYS A 14 -63.05 0.70 -1.01
N LEU A 15 -62.33 1.20 -1.99
CA LEU A 15 -62.10 0.55 -3.28
C LEU A 15 -60.67 -0.01 -3.27
N ILE A 16 -60.51 -1.26 -3.71
CA ILE A 16 -59.22 -1.96 -3.69
C ILE A 16 -58.86 -2.35 -5.13
N PRO A 17 -57.65 -2.00 -5.62
CA PRO A 17 -57.23 -2.38 -6.96
C PRO A 17 -56.97 -3.89 -7.06
N PRO A 18 -56.97 -4.47 -8.27
CA PRO A 18 -56.60 -5.86 -8.52
C PRO A 18 -55.21 -6.22 -7.98
N LYS A 19 -55.05 -7.45 -7.45
CA LYS A 19 -53.81 -7.91 -6.78
C LYS A 19 -52.57 -7.90 -7.69
N ASP A 20 -52.74 -8.10 -9.00
CA ASP A 20 -51.67 -8.06 -10.00
C ASP A 20 -50.99 -6.68 -10.11
N GLN A 21 -51.71 -5.61 -9.74
CA GLN A 21 -51.19 -4.23 -9.74
C GLN A 21 -50.59 -3.80 -8.41
N TRP A 22 -50.63 -4.63 -7.36
CA TRP A 22 -50.14 -4.25 -6.04
C TRP A 22 -48.61 -4.15 -6.01
N LEU A 23 -47.90 -5.06 -6.67
CA LEU A 23 -46.45 -5.20 -6.52
C LEU A 23 -45.67 -3.89 -6.81
N PRO A 24 -45.92 -3.12 -7.88
CA PRO A 24 -45.24 -1.85 -8.12
C PRO A 24 -45.55 -0.79 -7.05
N ILE A 25 -46.82 -0.71 -6.62
CA ILE A 25 -47.30 0.24 -5.62
C ILE A 25 -46.70 -0.09 -4.25
N ASP A 26 -46.79 -1.35 -3.86
CA ASP A 26 -46.34 -1.84 -2.57
C ASP A 26 -44.82 -1.85 -2.44
N ARG A 27 -44.07 -1.99 -3.53
CA ARG A 27 -42.60 -1.73 -3.52
C ARG A 27 -42.29 -0.30 -3.08
N PHE A 28 -43.09 0.67 -3.51
CA PHE A 28 -42.94 2.06 -3.12
C PHE A 28 -43.48 2.32 -1.71
N ARG A 29 -44.67 1.79 -1.38
CA ARG A 29 -45.30 1.92 -0.05
C ARG A 29 -44.50 1.25 1.04
N PHE A 30 -43.96 0.07 0.81
CA PHE A 30 -43.11 -0.66 1.76
C PHE A 30 -41.99 0.21 2.33
N ARG A 31 -41.45 1.13 1.52
CA ARG A 31 -40.32 1.99 1.88
C ARG A 31 -40.72 3.36 2.41
N ASN A 32 -41.89 3.87 2.00
CA ASN A 32 -42.25 5.26 2.19
C ASN A 32 -43.59 5.47 2.92
N ASP A 33 -44.36 4.43 3.18
CA ASP A 33 -45.66 4.49 3.87
C ASP A 33 -45.62 3.67 5.17
N LYS A 34 -45.72 4.35 6.32
CA LYS A 34 -45.78 3.71 7.65
C LYS A 34 -47.03 2.83 7.83
N ALA A 35 -48.07 3.06 7.03
CA ALA A 35 -49.31 2.32 7.06
C ALA A 35 -49.29 1.08 6.14
N TYR A 36 -48.22 0.84 5.38
CA TYR A 36 -48.08 -0.30 4.46
C TYR A 36 -48.46 -1.64 5.10
N ALA A 37 -47.89 -1.95 6.26
CA ALA A 37 -48.15 -3.22 6.96
C ALA A 37 -49.55 -3.32 7.59
N LYS A 38 -50.30 -2.21 7.64
CA LYS A 38 -51.62 -2.10 8.27
C LYS A 38 -52.77 -2.04 7.26
N TRP A 39 -52.49 -1.61 6.03
CA TRP A 39 -53.51 -1.38 4.99
C TRP A 39 -53.05 -1.93 3.63
N PRO A 40 -53.91 -2.67 2.90
CA PRO A 40 -53.66 -2.93 1.48
C PRO A 40 -53.67 -1.61 0.69
N PRO A 41 -53.16 -1.58 -0.56
CA PRO A 41 -53.42 -0.46 -1.46
C PRO A 41 -54.92 -0.23 -1.57
N HIS A 42 -55.39 0.99 -1.28
CA HIS A 42 -56.82 1.27 -1.26
C HIS A 42 -57.11 2.76 -1.52
N VAL A 43 -58.30 3.02 -2.05
CA VAL A 43 -58.91 4.35 -2.08
C VAL A 43 -60.06 4.35 -1.08
N ASN A 44 -60.02 5.25 -0.10
CA ASN A 44 -61.13 5.37 0.84
C ASN A 44 -62.37 5.94 0.12
N LEU A 45 -63.56 5.46 0.45
CA LEU A 45 -64.83 6.10 0.09
C LEU A 45 -65.43 6.79 1.32
N VAL A 46 -65.52 6.02 2.42
CA VAL A 46 -66.02 6.50 3.71
C VAL A 46 -65.10 5.98 4.81
N TYR A 47 -64.45 6.89 5.51
CA TYR A 47 -63.61 6.59 6.67
C TYR A 47 -63.72 7.73 7.70
N PRO A 48 -64.01 7.42 8.98
CA PRO A 48 -64.49 6.13 9.49
C PRO A 48 -65.86 5.72 8.90
N PHE A 49 -66.10 4.43 8.68
CA PHE A 49 -67.29 3.92 7.99
C PHE A 49 -68.51 3.71 8.89
N THR A 50 -68.36 3.08 10.04
CA THR A 50 -69.41 2.85 11.04
C THR A 50 -68.94 3.30 12.42
N ARG A 51 -69.88 3.52 13.35
CA ARG A 51 -69.57 3.95 14.73
C ARG A 51 -69.22 2.81 15.69
N SER A 52 -69.44 1.57 15.27
CA SER A 52 -69.00 0.36 15.97
C SER A 52 -68.56 -0.69 14.94
N ALA A 53 -67.57 -1.51 15.32
CA ALA A 53 -67.14 -2.68 14.56
C ALA A 53 -68.01 -3.93 14.82
N ASP A 54 -69.07 -3.80 15.63
CA ASP A 54 -70.01 -4.89 15.89
C ASP A 54 -70.69 -5.35 14.61
N SER A 55 -70.77 -6.67 14.40
CA SER A 55 -71.31 -7.24 13.16
C SER A 55 -72.73 -6.77 12.86
N ALA A 56 -73.59 -6.61 13.87
CA ALA A 56 -74.97 -6.12 13.68
C ALA A 56 -75.03 -4.71 13.08
N THR A 57 -74.15 -3.80 13.51
CA THR A 57 -74.07 -2.43 12.99
C THR A 57 -73.50 -2.41 11.57
N LEU A 58 -72.52 -3.26 11.29
CA LEU A 58 -71.95 -3.42 9.95
C LEU A 58 -72.96 -3.97 8.94
N TYR A 59 -73.73 -5.00 9.31
CA TYR A 59 -74.80 -5.54 8.45
C TYR A 59 -75.87 -4.47 8.16
N GLN A 60 -76.35 -3.75 9.17
CA GLN A 60 -77.33 -2.68 8.97
C GLN A 60 -76.83 -1.60 8.00
N ALA A 61 -75.57 -1.17 8.14
CA ALA A 61 -74.97 -0.19 7.24
C ALA A 61 -74.79 -0.74 5.81
N CYS A 62 -74.39 -2.01 5.66
CA CYS A 62 -74.24 -2.64 4.36
C CYS A 62 -75.59 -2.87 3.67
N ASP A 63 -76.62 -3.29 4.40
CA ASP A 63 -77.98 -3.48 3.87
C ASP A 63 -78.57 -2.14 3.39
N ALA A 64 -78.33 -1.05 4.14
CA ALA A 64 -78.73 0.28 3.71
C ALA A 64 -78.08 0.69 2.38
N ILE A 65 -76.78 0.39 2.21
CA ILE A 65 -76.05 0.66 0.95
C ILE A 65 -76.59 -0.23 -0.18
N VAL A 66 -76.75 -1.53 0.06
CA VAL A 66 -77.28 -2.48 -0.94
C VAL A 66 -78.67 -2.06 -1.41
N ASN A 67 -79.57 -1.70 -0.49
CA ASN A 67 -80.91 -1.24 -0.83
C ASN A 67 -80.88 0.08 -1.62
N CYS A 68 -79.96 0.98 -1.27
CA CYS A 68 -79.77 2.23 -1.99
C CYS A 68 -79.24 2.02 -3.42
N LEU A 69 -78.31 1.08 -3.61
CA LEU A 69 -77.81 0.68 -4.92
C LEU A 69 -78.91 0.01 -5.77
N LYS A 70 -79.75 -0.86 -5.18
CA LYS A 70 -80.91 -1.47 -5.87
C LYS A 70 -81.90 -0.43 -6.38
N ALA A 71 -82.25 0.55 -5.55
CA ALA A 71 -83.18 1.62 -5.93
C ALA A 71 -82.65 2.51 -7.09
N ARG A 72 -81.33 2.59 -7.28
CA ARG A 72 -80.70 3.39 -8.34
C ARG A 72 -80.48 2.61 -9.65
N GLN A 73 -80.37 1.28 -9.58
CA GLN A 73 -80.26 0.43 -10.75
C GLN A 73 -81.47 0.56 -11.70
N GLU A 74 -82.62 1.01 -11.19
CA GLU A 74 -83.83 1.27 -11.97
C GLU A 74 -83.77 2.58 -12.78
N THR A 75 -82.76 3.45 -12.56
CA THR A 75 -82.72 4.81 -13.14
C THR A 75 -81.40 5.24 -13.80
N ALA A 76 -80.27 4.54 -13.64
CA ALA A 76 -79.00 4.87 -14.33
C ALA A 76 -77.99 3.70 -14.41
N ASP A 77 -77.10 3.76 -15.42
CA ASP A 77 -76.05 2.79 -15.76
C ASP A 77 -74.77 3.01 -14.91
N LEU A 78 -74.66 2.31 -13.78
CA LEU A 78 -73.54 2.35 -12.82
C LEU A 78 -73.02 0.93 -12.50
N THR A 79 -73.01 0.03 -13.49
CA THR A 79 -72.58 -1.36 -13.32
C THR A 79 -71.09 -1.52 -13.04
N SER A 80 -70.26 -0.56 -13.48
CA SER A 80 -68.84 -0.47 -13.15
C SER A 80 -68.37 0.97 -13.02
N LEU A 81 -67.33 1.17 -12.20
CA LEU A 81 -66.68 2.46 -12.02
C LEU A 81 -65.27 2.39 -12.59
N PRO A 82 -64.99 2.98 -13.76
CA PRO A 82 -63.62 3.09 -14.24
C PRO A 82 -62.83 3.97 -13.27
N ILE A 83 -61.67 3.49 -12.82
CA ILE A 83 -60.74 4.24 -11.97
C ILE A 83 -59.37 4.25 -12.63
N LEU A 84 -58.78 5.44 -12.72
CA LEU A 84 -57.41 5.64 -13.20
C LEU A 84 -56.64 6.53 -12.23
N LEU A 85 -55.72 5.95 -11.46
CA LEU A 85 -54.83 6.70 -10.58
C LEU A 85 -53.48 6.90 -11.27
N ASP A 86 -53.35 8.03 -11.98
CA ASP A 86 -52.17 8.38 -12.78
C ASP A 86 -51.49 9.68 -12.33
N SER A 87 -52.15 10.45 -11.47
CA SER A 87 -51.73 11.80 -11.13
C SER A 87 -51.29 11.86 -9.67
N PRO A 88 -50.03 12.24 -9.39
CA PRO A 88 -49.54 12.36 -8.03
C PRO A 88 -49.77 13.76 -7.46
N ASP A 89 -50.06 13.83 -6.17
CA ASP A 89 -50.14 15.07 -5.41
C ASP A 89 -49.84 14.82 -3.91
N PHE A 90 -49.83 15.88 -3.10
CA PHE A 90 -49.62 15.77 -1.67
C PHE A 90 -50.51 16.74 -0.87
N PHE A 91 -50.69 16.45 0.41
CA PHE A 91 -51.25 17.39 1.37
C PHE A 91 -50.38 17.45 2.63
N GLU A 92 -50.36 18.61 3.27
CA GLU A 92 -49.59 18.87 4.48
C GLU A 92 -50.39 18.51 5.75
N ASN A 93 -49.70 17.88 6.70
CA ASN A 93 -50.17 17.51 8.02
C ASN A 93 -49.26 18.12 9.09
N LYS A 94 -49.70 18.12 10.35
CA LYS A 94 -48.91 18.62 11.51
C LYS A 94 -47.53 17.95 11.69
N HIS A 95 -47.33 16.78 11.07
CA HIS A 95 -46.12 15.96 11.22
C HIS A 95 -45.41 15.69 9.88
N GLY A 96 -45.68 16.49 8.84
CA GLY A 96 -45.08 16.34 7.51
C GLY A 96 -46.13 16.27 6.38
N SER A 97 -45.78 15.76 5.21
CA SER A 97 -46.66 15.66 4.03
C SER A 97 -47.06 14.22 3.71
N THR A 98 -48.30 13.99 3.28
CA THR A 98 -48.76 12.70 2.73
C THR A 98 -48.88 12.78 1.23
N LEU A 99 -48.21 11.88 0.51
CA LEU A 99 -48.22 11.80 -0.94
C LEU A 99 -49.19 10.71 -1.39
N PHE A 100 -49.95 11.01 -2.44
CA PHE A 100 -51.01 10.15 -2.93
C PHE A 100 -51.14 10.19 -4.44
N LEU A 101 -51.76 9.15 -4.99
CA LEU A 101 -52.23 9.12 -6.38
C LEU A 101 -53.74 9.39 -6.41
N TYR A 102 -54.19 10.18 -7.38
CA TYR A 102 -55.60 10.50 -7.62
C TYR A 102 -55.92 10.39 -9.11
N ASP A 103 -57.22 10.34 -9.42
CA ASP A 103 -57.71 10.42 -10.79
C ASP A 103 -57.85 11.89 -11.18
N LYS A 104 -57.24 12.32 -12.28
CA LYS A 104 -57.31 13.72 -12.74
C LYS A 104 -58.59 14.06 -13.48
N ASP A 105 -59.33 13.06 -13.94
CA ASP A 105 -60.55 13.25 -14.71
C ASP A 105 -61.70 13.72 -13.82
N GLU A 106 -62.23 14.91 -14.13
CA GLU A 106 -63.31 15.52 -13.34
C GLU A 106 -64.62 14.73 -13.44
N GLU A 107 -64.92 14.12 -14.59
CA GLU A 107 -66.16 13.36 -14.79
C GLU A 107 -66.16 12.07 -13.96
N ARG A 108 -65.05 11.32 -13.97
CA ARG A 108 -64.92 10.11 -13.13
C ARG A 108 -64.96 10.45 -11.64
N ASN A 109 -64.32 11.53 -11.22
CA ASN A 109 -64.41 12.01 -9.85
C ASN A 109 -65.83 12.42 -9.44
N LEU A 110 -66.60 13.07 -10.33
CA LEU A 110 -67.99 13.44 -10.07
C LEU A 110 -68.89 12.21 -9.90
N ARG A 111 -68.69 11.16 -10.70
CA ARG A 111 -69.42 9.88 -10.54
C ARG A 111 -69.15 9.24 -9.17
N LEU A 112 -67.89 9.20 -8.75
CA LEU A 112 -67.48 8.71 -7.43
C LEU A 112 -68.00 9.58 -6.28
N ALA A 113 -67.97 10.91 -6.43
CA ALA A 113 -68.52 11.84 -5.45
C ALA A 113 -70.04 11.67 -5.30
N SER A 114 -70.76 11.45 -6.40
CA SER A 114 -72.19 11.13 -6.41
C SER A 114 -72.49 9.83 -5.65
N LEU A 115 -71.71 8.77 -5.90
CA LEU A 115 -71.83 7.51 -5.15
C LEU A 115 -71.59 7.71 -3.66
N ARG A 116 -70.51 8.42 -3.30
CA ARG A 116 -70.18 8.71 -1.89
C ARG A 116 -71.29 9.51 -1.20
N ALA A 117 -71.82 10.55 -1.86
CA ALA A 117 -72.90 11.37 -1.30
C ALA A 117 -74.15 10.53 -1.01
N MET A 118 -74.51 9.62 -1.93
CA MET A 118 -75.60 8.69 -1.74
C MET A 118 -75.37 7.74 -0.55
N ILE A 119 -74.16 7.17 -0.45
CA ILE A 119 -73.79 6.30 0.68
C ILE A 119 -73.92 7.06 2.01
N HIS A 120 -73.48 8.32 2.09
CA HIS A 120 -73.65 9.17 3.27
C HIS A 120 -75.12 9.38 3.63
N THR A 121 -75.97 9.66 2.65
CA THR A 121 -77.42 9.82 2.85
C THR A 121 -78.06 8.53 3.36
N SER A 122 -77.74 7.38 2.76
CA SER A 122 -78.30 6.07 3.14
C SER A 122 -77.85 5.60 4.53
N THR A 123 -76.64 5.98 4.95
CA THR A 123 -76.07 5.58 6.25
C THR A 123 -76.26 6.62 7.36
N GLY A 124 -76.97 7.72 7.07
CA GLY A 124 -77.30 8.77 8.05
C GLY A 124 -76.10 9.63 8.47
N GLN A 125 -75.05 9.73 7.65
CA GLN A 125 -73.85 10.52 7.92
C GLN A 125 -73.96 11.92 7.29
N THR A 126 -73.98 12.97 8.10
CA THR A 126 -74.33 14.36 7.68
C THR A 126 -73.15 15.31 7.49
N ARG A 127 -71.94 14.83 7.15
CA ARG A 127 -70.78 15.72 6.91
C ARG A 127 -70.46 15.86 5.41
N PRO A 128 -70.92 16.93 4.73
CA PRO A 128 -70.45 17.27 3.40
C PRO A 128 -69.12 18.03 3.52
N ALA A 129 -68.03 17.31 3.80
CA ALA A 129 -66.69 17.88 3.64
C ALA A 129 -66.23 17.66 2.18
N PRO A 130 -65.50 18.63 1.57
CA PRO A 130 -64.84 18.42 0.28
C PRO A 130 -63.91 17.21 0.42
N TYR A 131 -64.15 16.20 -0.41
CA TYR A 131 -63.44 14.94 -0.33
C TYR A 131 -62.73 14.68 -1.64
N ARG A 132 -61.40 14.60 -1.55
CA ARG A 132 -60.56 14.23 -2.68
C ARG A 132 -60.27 12.74 -2.59
N MET A 133 -60.82 11.97 -3.52
CA MET A 133 -60.51 10.55 -3.67
C MET A 133 -59.01 10.40 -3.93
N HIS A 134 -58.34 9.59 -3.13
CA HIS A 134 -56.91 9.34 -3.30
C HIS A 134 -56.47 8.01 -2.70
N MET A 135 -55.38 7.48 -3.24
CA MET A 135 -54.62 6.36 -2.67
C MET A 135 -53.32 6.89 -2.08
N THR A 136 -53.16 6.78 -0.77
CA THR A 136 -51.91 7.15 -0.10
C THR A 136 -50.81 6.16 -0.46
N VAL A 137 -49.66 6.68 -0.92
CA VAL A 137 -48.53 5.85 -1.37
C VAL A 137 -47.24 6.16 -0.60
N ALA A 138 -47.10 7.35 -0.03
CA ALA A 138 -45.94 7.72 0.80
C ALA A 138 -46.24 8.81 1.80
N GLN A 139 -45.36 8.94 2.80
CA GLN A 139 -45.36 10.01 3.79
C GLN A 139 -43.94 10.59 3.89
N CYS A 140 -43.84 11.92 3.91
CA CYS A 140 -42.60 12.64 4.11
C CYS A 140 -42.67 13.40 5.44
N GLU A 141 -41.76 13.13 6.38
CA GLU A 141 -41.76 13.76 7.71
C GLU A 141 -41.24 15.20 7.72
N ASP A 142 -40.76 15.69 6.57
CA ASP A 142 -40.19 17.02 6.44
C ASP A 142 -41.31 18.07 6.48
N THR A 143 -41.23 18.99 7.44
CA THR A 143 -42.25 20.01 7.72
C THR A 143 -42.02 21.30 6.95
N ALA A 144 -40.87 21.45 6.29
CA ALA A 144 -40.59 22.60 5.45
C ALA A 144 -41.36 22.48 4.12
N ALA A 145 -42.34 23.36 3.92
CA ALA A 145 -43.08 23.48 2.66
C ALA A 145 -42.08 23.63 1.49
N GLY A 146 -42.09 22.67 0.55
CA GLY A 146 -41.22 22.69 -0.63
C GLY A 146 -39.84 22.05 -0.48
N SER A 147 -39.61 21.21 0.54
CA SER A 147 -38.34 20.51 0.73
C SER A 147 -37.92 19.66 -0.48
N SER A 148 -36.60 19.56 -0.74
CA SER A 148 -36.08 18.78 -1.86
C SER A 148 -36.50 17.31 -1.79
N LYS A 149 -36.56 16.72 -0.58
CA LYS A 149 -36.97 15.33 -0.37
C LYS A 149 -38.42 15.10 -0.77
N LEU A 150 -39.34 16.02 -0.42
CA LEU A 150 -40.73 15.95 -0.84
C LEU A 150 -40.85 16.02 -2.37
N LYS A 151 -40.12 16.94 -3.01
CA LYS A 151 -40.10 17.08 -4.47
C LYS A 151 -39.56 15.83 -5.16
N PHE A 152 -38.49 15.22 -4.65
CA PHE A 152 -37.97 13.95 -5.17
C PHE A 152 -38.98 12.81 -5.06
N LEU A 153 -39.64 12.67 -3.90
CA LEU A 153 -40.67 11.63 -3.73
C LEU A 153 -41.85 11.84 -4.67
N LEU A 154 -42.27 13.09 -4.88
CA LEU A 154 -43.36 13.43 -5.82
C LEU A 154 -42.97 13.11 -7.27
N GLU A 155 -41.75 13.48 -7.66
CA GLU A 155 -41.19 13.21 -8.98
C GLU A 155 -41.02 11.69 -9.22
N LYS A 156 -40.68 10.95 -8.19
CA LYS A 156 -40.62 9.48 -8.22
C LYS A 156 -42.01 8.85 -8.34
N LEU A 157 -43.01 9.43 -7.68
CA LEU A 157 -44.40 8.98 -7.78
C LEU A 157 -44.95 9.17 -9.21
N ARG A 158 -44.51 10.21 -9.94
CA ARG A 158 -44.84 10.42 -11.37
C ARG A 158 -44.31 9.31 -12.29
N ARG A 159 -43.28 8.57 -11.87
CA ARG A 159 -42.68 7.47 -12.65
C ARG A 159 -43.33 6.11 -12.36
N LEU A 160 -44.26 6.02 -11.41
CA LEU A 160 -44.99 4.78 -11.18
C LEU A 160 -45.93 4.48 -12.36
N PRO A 161 -46.10 3.20 -12.73
CA PRO A 161 -47.12 2.82 -13.70
C PRO A 161 -48.52 3.20 -13.18
N PRO A 162 -49.41 3.70 -14.05
CA PRO A 162 -50.75 4.10 -13.65
C PRO A 162 -51.55 2.90 -13.15
N VAL A 163 -52.30 3.09 -12.06
CA VAL A 163 -53.16 2.05 -11.48
C VAL A 163 -54.55 2.18 -12.08
N ARG A 164 -55.00 1.19 -12.84
CA ARG A 164 -56.28 1.24 -13.55
C ARG A 164 -57.11 -0.01 -13.35
N TRP A 165 -58.39 0.15 -13.03
CA TRP A 165 -59.32 -0.97 -12.96
C TRP A 165 -60.76 -0.50 -13.08
N GLU A 166 -61.63 -1.43 -13.49
CA GLU A 166 -63.07 -1.29 -13.38
C GLU A 166 -63.50 -1.76 -11.98
N ALA A 167 -63.86 -0.82 -11.11
CA ALA A 167 -64.38 -1.15 -9.80
C ALA A 167 -65.82 -1.65 -9.91
N THR A 168 -66.01 -2.95 -9.66
CA THR A 168 -67.31 -3.61 -9.59
C THR A 168 -67.75 -3.92 -8.16
N GLN A 169 -66.88 -3.71 -7.17
CA GLN A 169 -67.14 -4.07 -5.77
C GLN A 169 -66.62 -3.02 -4.79
N LEU A 170 -67.33 -2.82 -3.68
CA LEU A 170 -66.89 -2.02 -2.53
C LEU A 170 -66.41 -2.94 -1.41
N ALA A 171 -65.22 -2.67 -0.86
CA ALA A 171 -64.65 -3.45 0.24
C ALA A 171 -64.95 -2.81 1.59
N VAL A 172 -65.51 -3.60 2.51
CA VAL A 172 -65.67 -3.22 3.92
C VAL A 172 -64.50 -3.80 4.71
N LEU A 173 -63.71 -2.92 5.32
CA LEU A 173 -62.54 -3.29 6.11
C LEU A 173 -62.79 -3.04 7.60
N VAL A 174 -62.30 -3.95 8.45
CA VAL A 174 -62.39 -3.85 9.92
C VAL A 174 -61.01 -4.02 10.55
N ARG A 175 -60.69 -3.17 11.52
CA ARG A 175 -59.42 -3.14 12.25
C ARG A 175 -59.34 -4.29 13.26
N ARG A 176 -58.26 -5.07 13.19
CA ARG A 176 -57.89 -6.08 14.19
C ARG A 176 -57.21 -5.45 15.41
N ALA A 177 -57.12 -6.19 16.51
CA ALA A 177 -56.34 -5.78 17.70
C ALA A 177 -54.85 -5.49 17.37
N SER A 178 -54.28 -6.12 16.34
CA SER A 178 -52.93 -5.82 15.83
C SER A 178 -52.81 -4.46 15.11
N GLY A 179 -53.93 -3.76 14.90
CA GLY A 179 -54.02 -2.51 14.15
C GLY A 179 -54.14 -2.68 12.63
N GLN A 180 -54.08 -3.91 12.11
CA GLN A 180 -54.23 -4.24 10.68
C GLN A 180 -55.71 -4.24 10.24
N MET A 181 -55.98 -3.74 9.04
CA MET A 181 -57.31 -3.76 8.43
C MET A 181 -57.52 -5.08 7.67
N LYS A 182 -58.53 -5.86 8.07
CA LYS A 182 -58.95 -7.10 7.40
C LYS A 182 -60.18 -6.84 6.52
N LEU A 183 -60.27 -7.50 5.37
CA LEU A 183 -61.54 -7.61 4.63
C LEU A 183 -62.59 -8.28 5.52
N TRP A 184 -63.77 -7.67 5.59
CA TRP A 184 -64.93 -8.22 6.29
C TRP A 184 -66.01 -8.64 5.29
N ALA A 185 -66.32 -7.81 4.29
CA ALA A 185 -67.26 -8.15 3.23
C ALA A 185 -67.01 -7.32 1.96
N LEU A 186 -67.59 -7.78 0.86
CA LEU A 186 -67.62 -7.08 -0.42
C LEU A 186 -69.09 -6.78 -0.80
N ILE A 187 -69.35 -5.56 -1.28
CA ILE A 187 -70.66 -5.16 -1.82
C ILE A 187 -70.52 -5.07 -3.33
N ASP A 188 -71.25 -5.92 -4.06
CA ASP A 188 -71.23 -5.91 -5.52
C ASP A 188 -72.04 -4.71 -6.07
N LEU A 189 -71.48 -4.00 -7.06
CA LEU A 189 -72.11 -2.84 -7.69
C LEU A 189 -72.98 -3.23 -8.89
N ALA A 190 -72.63 -4.30 -9.61
CA ALA A 190 -73.35 -4.77 -10.79
C ALA A 190 -74.60 -5.60 -10.42
N SER A 191 -74.54 -6.30 -9.30
CA SER A 191 -75.61 -7.11 -8.72
C SER A 191 -75.68 -6.85 -7.21
N PRO A 192 -76.27 -5.71 -6.78
CA PRO A 192 -76.30 -5.24 -5.40
C PRO A 192 -76.60 -6.34 -4.37
N SER A 193 -75.53 -6.90 -3.83
CA SER A 193 -75.54 -8.02 -2.89
C SER A 193 -74.32 -7.93 -1.99
N LEU A 194 -74.47 -8.44 -0.77
CA LEU A 194 -73.39 -8.52 0.20
C LEU A 194 -72.78 -9.92 0.13
N CYS A 195 -71.50 -9.98 -0.24
CA CYS A 195 -70.72 -11.21 -0.26
C CYS A 195 -69.77 -11.20 0.94
N GLN A 196 -69.99 -12.08 1.91
CA GLN A 196 -68.99 -12.33 2.95
C GLN A 196 -67.89 -13.20 2.36
N ASN A 197 -66.64 -12.74 2.50
CA ASN A 197 -65.48 -13.51 2.08
C ASN A 197 -64.59 -13.75 3.30
N GLU A 198 -64.22 -15.01 3.54
CA GLU A 198 -63.29 -15.35 4.62
C GLU A 198 -61.83 -15.10 4.24
N ASP A 199 -61.54 -14.86 2.97
CA ASP A 199 -60.20 -14.57 2.46
C ASP A 199 -59.55 -13.43 3.25
N SER A 200 -58.51 -13.75 4.02
CA SER A 200 -57.57 -12.75 4.48
C SER A 200 -56.86 -12.17 3.26
N PHE A 201 -56.79 -10.84 3.16
CA PHE A 201 -55.62 -10.25 2.53
C PHE A 201 -54.44 -10.72 3.38
N ASP A 202 -53.75 -11.77 2.96
CA ASP A 202 -52.44 -12.09 3.49
C ASP A 202 -51.51 -10.96 3.04
N LEU A 203 -51.58 -9.83 3.76
CA LEU A 203 -50.62 -8.75 3.68
C LEU A 203 -49.28 -9.40 3.97
N PHE A 204 -48.44 -9.50 2.92
CA PHE A 204 -47.21 -10.29 2.84
C PHE A 204 -46.54 -10.56 4.20
N PRO A 205 -46.16 -11.81 4.53
CA PRO A 205 -45.43 -12.11 5.75
C PRO A 205 -44.16 -11.25 5.80
N GLY A 206 -43.91 -10.63 6.96
CA GLY A 206 -42.98 -9.52 7.15
C GLY A 206 -41.68 -9.62 6.33
N MET A 207 -41.60 -8.82 5.26
CA MET A 207 -40.45 -8.71 4.34
C MET A 207 -39.18 -8.10 4.96
N ALA A 208 -39.09 -8.03 6.29
CA ALA A 208 -37.98 -7.36 6.97
C ALA A 208 -36.64 -8.14 6.90
N SER A 209 -36.63 -9.37 6.37
CA SER A 209 -35.41 -10.20 6.32
C SER A 209 -35.27 -11.15 5.10
N ALA A 210 -36.21 -11.16 4.15
CA ALA A 210 -36.15 -12.06 3.01
C ALA A 210 -35.32 -11.44 1.86
N ILE A 211 -34.41 -12.23 1.28
CA ILE A 211 -33.69 -11.88 0.06
C ILE A 211 -34.69 -11.73 -1.09
N LEU A 212 -34.49 -10.72 -1.94
CA LEU A 212 -35.44 -10.39 -3.01
C LEU A 212 -34.78 -10.57 -4.37
N PRO A 213 -35.08 -11.65 -5.12
CA PRO A 213 -34.66 -11.79 -6.52
C PRO A 213 -35.12 -10.60 -7.36
N GLN A 214 -34.25 -10.11 -8.24
CA GLN A 214 -34.53 -8.95 -9.09
C GLN A 214 -34.38 -9.29 -10.58
N ARG A 215 -35.01 -8.46 -11.42
CA ARG A 215 -34.91 -8.60 -12.88
C ARG A 215 -33.66 -7.86 -13.38
N SER A 216 -32.86 -8.53 -14.18
CA SER A 216 -31.79 -7.90 -14.96
C SER A 216 -32.36 -7.28 -16.23
N TRP A 217 -31.63 -6.33 -16.82
CA TRP A 217 -32.02 -5.63 -18.04
C TRP A 217 -30.95 -5.77 -19.11
N ARG A 218 -31.36 -5.89 -20.37
CA ARG A 218 -30.47 -5.98 -21.52
C ARG A 218 -30.85 -4.98 -22.60
N PHE A 219 -29.87 -4.30 -23.19
CA PHE A 219 -30.10 -3.40 -24.30
C PHE A 219 -30.30 -4.19 -25.61
N CYS A 220 -31.46 -4.02 -26.25
CA CYS A 220 -31.74 -4.58 -27.57
C CYS A 220 -31.30 -3.58 -28.64
N SER A 221 -30.25 -3.93 -29.40
CA SER A 221 -29.76 -3.05 -30.48
C SER A 221 -30.75 -2.91 -31.65
N ARG A 222 -31.63 -3.89 -31.85
CA ARG A 222 -32.66 -3.85 -32.90
C ARG A 222 -33.78 -2.87 -32.54
N ASP A 223 -34.26 -2.94 -31.30
CA ASP A 223 -35.42 -2.18 -30.83
C ASP A 223 -35.00 -0.84 -30.17
N LEU A 224 -33.67 -0.60 -30.07
CA LEU A 224 -33.03 0.57 -29.46
C LEU A 224 -33.53 0.90 -28.05
N CYS A 225 -33.95 -0.12 -27.31
CA CYS A 225 -34.53 -0.01 -25.98
C CYS A 225 -33.95 -1.04 -25.00
N TRP A 226 -34.09 -0.75 -23.71
CA TRP A 226 -33.74 -1.69 -22.65
C TRP A 226 -34.92 -2.62 -22.39
N GLN A 227 -34.67 -3.93 -22.35
CA GLN A 227 -35.69 -4.94 -22.14
C GLN A 227 -35.38 -5.76 -20.87
N PRO A 228 -36.40 -6.11 -20.07
CA PRO A 228 -36.19 -6.99 -18.92
C PRO A 228 -35.82 -8.40 -19.40
N VAL A 229 -34.82 -9.00 -18.77
CA VAL A 229 -34.43 -10.38 -19.04
C VAL A 229 -35.43 -11.30 -18.32
N VAL A 230 -36.22 -12.05 -19.09
CA VAL A 230 -37.13 -13.06 -18.55
C VAL A 230 -36.31 -14.30 -18.23
N PRO A 231 -36.37 -14.83 -16.99
CA PRO A 231 -35.75 -16.10 -16.66
C PRO A 231 -36.58 -17.24 -17.25
N ASP A 232 -36.41 -17.54 -18.53
CA ASP A 232 -36.96 -18.76 -19.14
C ASP A 232 -35.83 -19.68 -19.64
N SER A 233 -36.09 -20.96 -19.40
CA SER A 233 -35.22 -22.13 -19.55
C SER A 233 -34.37 -22.18 -20.82
N ALA A 234 -33.08 -22.50 -20.64
CA ALA A 234 -32.19 -23.08 -21.65
C ALA A 234 -32.09 -22.32 -22.98
N SER A 235 -31.60 -21.08 -22.96
CA SER A 235 -30.77 -20.65 -24.08
C SER A 235 -29.44 -21.40 -23.98
N PRO A 236 -28.96 -22.11 -25.02
CA PRO A 236 -27.65 -22.76 -24.95
C PRO A 236 -26.61 -21.70 -24.58
N CYS A 237 -25.86 -21.95 -23.49
CA CYS A 237 -24.69 -21.15 -23.20
C CYS A 237 -23.84 -21.15 -24.49
N PRO A 238 -23.61 -19.99 -25.12
CA PRO A 238 -22.61 -19.93 -26.19
C PRO A 238 -21.31 -20.49 -25.61
N GLU A 239 -20.58 -21.29 -26.39
CA GLU A 239 -19.30 -21.91 -26.00
C GLU A 239 -18.49 -20.94 -25.14
N ILE A 240 -18.39 -21.23 -23.84
CA ILE A 240 -17.77 -20.33 -22.88
C ILE A 240 -16.27 -20.47 -23.07
N ASN A 241 -15.70 -19.62 -23.92
CA ASN A 241 -14.25 -19.43 -23.90
C ASN A 241 -13.88 -18.91 -22.51
N PRO A 242 -12.98 -19.60 -21.78
CA PRO A 242 -12.57 -19.16 -20.46
C PRO A 242 -11.93 -17.78 -20.59
N ILE A 243 -12.49 -16.80 -19.89
CA ILE A 243 -11.96 -15.44 -19.88
C ILE A 243 -10.67 -15.44 -19.06
N GLU A 244 -9.57 -15.05 -19.70
CA GLU A 244 -8.27 -14.94 -19.04
C GLU A 244 -8.17 -13.71 -18.13
N ASN A 245 -8.80 -12.59 -18.53
CA ASN A 245 -8.68 -11.29 -17.89
C ASN A 245 -10.06 -10.73 -17.56
N LEU A 246 -10.31 -10.41 -16.29
CA LEU A 246 -11.53 -9.80 -15.80
C LEU A 246 -11.23 -8.42 -15.22
N ILE A 247 -11.87 -7.38 -15.73
CA ILE A 247 -11.72 -6.01 -15.24
C ILE A 247 -12.98 -5.59 -14.48
N LEU A 248 -12.82 -5.19 -13.22
CA LEU A 248 -13.88 -4.70 -12.36
C LEU A 248 -13.58 -3.26 -11.94
N ALA A 249 -14.58 -2.39 -11.98
CA ALA A 249 -14.48 -1.03 -11.47
C ALA A 249 -15.63 -0.70 -10.50
N SER A 250 -15.34 0.16 -9.53
CA SER A 250 -16.33 0.72 -8.60
C SER A 250 -16.15 2.22 -8.44
N TRP A 251 -17.26 2.97 -8.40
CA TRP A 251 -17.22 4.42 -8.21
C TRP A 251 -18.48 4.99 -7.58
N ASN A 252 -18.32 5.74 -6.48
CA ASN A 252 -19.36 6.61 -5.95
C ASN A 252 -19.48 7.85 -6.84
N VAL A 253 -20.62 8.01 -7.53
CA VAL A 253 -20.81 9.09 -8.52
C VAL A 253 -21.32 10.41 -7.91
N LEU A 254 -21.54 10.44 -6.59
CA LEU A 254 -22.10 11.56 -5.82
C LEU A 254 -23.50 11.98 -6.27
N ALA A 255 -24.51 11.78 -5.43
CA ALA A 255 -25.88 12.15 -5.77
C ALA A 255 -26.14 13.67 -5.77
N GLU A 256 -27.10 14.09 -6.58
CA GLU A 256 -27.63 15.46 -6.62
C GLU A 256 -28.82 15.60 -5.67
N PHE A 257 -28.65 16.29 -4.54
CA PHE A 257 -29.67 16.41 -3.48
C PHE A 257 -30.55 17.66 -3.59
N HIS A 258 -30.30 18.53 -4.57
CA HIS A 258 -31.12 19.72 -4.82
C HIS A 258 -32.16 19.43 -5.91
N SER A 259 -33.36 19.99 -5.79
CA SER A 259 -34.42 19.86 -6.79
C SER A 259 -34.67 21.21 -7.48
N PRO A 260 -34.64 21.28 -8.83
CA PRO A 260 -34.29 20.20 -9.75
C PRO A 260 -32.79 19.82 -9.65
N PRO A 261 -32.42 18.56 -9.93
CA PRO A 261 -31.04 18.11 -9.86
C PRO A 261 -30.17 18.84 -10.90
N SER A 262 -28.94 19.20 -10.51
CA SER A 262 -27.98 19.78 -11.44
C SER A 262 -27.41 18.69 -12.36
N ARG A 263 -27.55 18.86 -13.67
CA ARG A 263 -27.00 17.92 -14.66
C ARG A 263 -25.58 18.29 -15.13
N ARG A 264 -24.96 19.34 -14.55
CA ARG A 264 -23.66 19.87 -15.00
C ARG A 264 -22.54 18.82 -14.96
N ARG A 265 -22.55 17.92 -13.97
CA ARG A 265 -21.51 16.87 -13.82
C ARG A 265 -21.73 15.67 -14.73
N TYR A 266 -22.95 15.44 -15.25
CA TYR A 266 -23.28 14.18 -15.90
C TYR A 266 -22.40 13.86 -17.12
N PRO A 267 -22.09 14.81 -18.03
CA PRO A 267 -21.15 14.54 -19.12
C PRO A 267 -19.75 14.18 -18.61
N ILE A 268 -19.26 14.89 -17.60
CA ILE A 268 -17.93 14.68 -16.99
C ILE A 268 -17.86 13.29 -16.34
N ILE A 269 -18.92 12.84 -15.68
CA ILE A 269 -19.02 11.48 -15.12
C ILE A 269 -18.92 10.44 -16.25
N VAL A 270 -19.68 10.61 -17.34
CA VAL A 270 -19.66 9.68 -18.47
C VAL A 270 -18.28 9.64 -19.15
N ASP A 271 -17.64 10.78 -19.36
CA ASP A 271 -16.31 10.84 -19.96
C ASP A 271 -15.25 10.19 -19.06
N ASN A 272 -15.36 10.35 -17.74
CA ASN A 272 -14.53 9.61 -16.79
C ASN A 272 -14.77 8.09 -16.86
N LEU A 273 -16.02 7.63 -16.96
CA LEU A 273 -16.35 6.19 -17.08
C LEU A 273 -15.82 5.57 -18.38
N LEU A 274 -15.65 6.36 -19.43
CA LEU A 274 -15.17 5.94 -20.74
C LEU A 274 -13.66 6.17 -20.95
N ALA A 275 -12.97 6.75 -19.97
CA ALA A 275 -11.53 6.95 -20.02
C ALA A 275 -10.80 5.60 -20.09
N ARG A 276 -9.65 5.55 -20.77
CA ARG A 276 -8.87 4.30 -20.97
C ARG A 276 -8.51 3.59 -19.67
N ASN A 277 -8.29 4.35 -18.60
CA ASN A 277 -7.99 3.85 -17.27
C ASN A 277 -9.24 3.56 -16.42
N ALA A 278 -10.46 3.77 -16.92
CA ALA A 278 -11.70 3.53 -16.20
C ALA A 278 -12.53 2.38 -16.78
N VAL A 279 -12.46 2.17 -18.10
CA VAL A 279 -13.21 1.11 -18.80
C VAL A 279 -13.00 -0.25 -18.14
N ALA A 280 -14.11 -0.93 -17.86
CA ALA A 280 -14.16 -2.22 -17.19
C ALA A 280 -15.07 -3.21 -17.91
N ASP A 281 -15.08 -4.47 -17.47
CA ASP A 281 -16.05 -5.46 -17.91
C ASP A 281 -17.28 -5.45 -17.03
N ILE A 282 -17.11 -5.18 -15.74
CA ILE A 282 -18.16 -4.96 -14.76
C ILE A 282 -17.92 -3.63 -14.06
N LEU A 283 -18.95 -2.77 -14.02
CA LEU A 283 -18.91 -1.45 -13.42
C LEU A 283 -19.97 -1.35 -12.32
N VAL A 284 -19.53 -1.04 -11.10
CA VAL A 284 -20.38 -0.86 -9.92
C VAL A 284 -20.46 0.63 -9.59
N LEU A 285 -21.67 1.20 -9.57
CA LEU A 285 -21.91 2.60 -9.27
C LEU A 285 -22.73 2.74 -7.99
N GLN A 286 -22.26 3.55 -7.05
CA GLN A 286 -23.00 3.94 -5.84
C GLN A 286 -23.63 5.32 -6.01
N GLU A 287 -24.66 5.62 -5.22
CA GLU A 287 -25.38 6.91 -5.22
C GLU A 287 -26.08 7.28 -6.53
N VAL A 288 -26.44 6.28 -7.34
CA VAL A 288 -27.18 6.53 -8.58
C VAL A 288 -28.62 6.92 -8.29
N THR A 289 -29.07 8.03 -8.89
CA THR A 289 -30.40 8.62 -8.70
C THR A 289 -31.34 8.32 -9.87
N ASP A 290 -32.64 8.56 -9.66
CA ASP A 290 -33.69 8.45 -10.67
C ASP A 290 -33.48 9.39 -11.88
N ASP A 291 -32.77 10.51 -11.72
CA ASP A 291 -32.48 11.46 -12.81
C ASP A 291 -31.21 11.08 -13.60
N PHE A 292 -30.19 10.56 -12.91
CA PHE A 292 -28.91 10.25 -13.54
C PHE A 292 -28.96 8.95 -14.37
N LEU A 293 -29.64 7.90 -13.88
CA LEU A 293 -29.65 6.62 -14.59
C LEU A 293 -30.23 6.70 -16.02
N PRO A 294 -31.37 7.38 -16.27
CA PRO A 294 -31.84 7.58 -17.64
C PRO A 294 -30.84 8.32 -18.53
N PHE A 295 -30.12 9.32 -18.00
CA PHE A 295 -29.09 10.03 -18.75
C PHE A 295 -27.96 9.07 -19.15
N LEU A 296 -27.46 8.29 -18.20
CA LEU A 296 -26.38 7.31 -18.42
C LEU A 296 -26.79 6.22 -19.43
N LEU A 297 -27.99 5.67 -19.26
CA LEU A 297 -28.53 4.62 -20.14
C LEU A 297 -28.97 5.14 -21.51
N LYS A 298 -28.96 6.46 -21.76
CA LYS A 298 -29.19 7.08 -23.08
C LYS A 298 -27.92 7.23 -23.91
N ASP A 299 -26.74 7.25 -23.28
CA ASP A 299 -25.47 7.40 -23.99
C ASP A 299 -25.13 6.15 -24.83
N ASN A 300 -24.91 6.35 -26.12
CA ASN A 300 -24.62 5.27 -27.07
C ASN A 300 -23.28 4.58 -26.82
N ARG A 301 -22.28 5.29 -26.28
CA ARG A 301 -20.96 4.74 -25.95
C ARG A 301 -21.09 3.77 -24.76
N ILE A 302 -21.88 4.14 -23.76
CA ILE A 302 -22.19 3.29 -22.59
C ILE A 302 -22.95 2.03 -23.00
N ARG A 303 -24.01 2.15 -23.82
CA ARG A 303 -24.80 0.99 -24.30
C ARG A 303 -23.96 -0.01 -25.09
N LYS A 304 -23.05 0.48 -25.93
CA LYS A 304 -22.14 -0.37 -26.72
C LYS A 304 -21.17 -1.13 -25.82
N LEU A 305 -20.69 -0.49 -24.76
CA LEU A 305 -19.73 -1.08 -23.84
C LEU A 305 -20.39 -2.02 -22.82
N TYR A 306 -21.58 -1.69 -22.34
CA TYR A 306 -22.29 -2.42 -21.30
C TYR A 306 -23.73 -2.76 -21.75
N PRO A 307 -23.93 -3.90 -22.42
CA PRO A 307 -25.25 -4.32 -22.88
C PRO A 307 -26.17 -4.84 -21.76
N ASN A 308 -25.66 -5.12 -20.55
CA ASN A 308 -26.46 -5.61 -19.43
C ASN A 308 -26.42 -4.62 -18.24
N ALA A 309 -27.55 -4.44 -17.56
CA ALA A 309 -27.71 -3.55 -16.42
C ALA A 309 -28.55 -4.20 -15.30
N SER A 310 -28.29 -3.82 -14.05
CA SER A 310 -29.08 -4.33 -12.91
C SER A 310 -30.48 -3.73 -12.84
N HIS A 311 -30.65 -2.49 -13.34
CA HIS A 311 -31.92 -1.76 -13.34
C HIS A 311 -32.25 -1.23 -14.74
N GLY A 312 -33.54 -1.16 -15.06
CA GLY A 312 -34.03 -0.48 -16.27
C GLY A 312 -34.02 1.03 -16.12
N SER A 313 -34.32 1.76 -17.20
CA SER A 313 -34.40 3.21 -17.16
C SER A 313 -35.64 3.65 -16.36
N PRO A 314 -35.51 4.54 -15.36
CA PRO A 314 -36.66 5.10 -14.64
C PRO A 314 -37.69 5.84 -15.51
N ASP A 315 -37.31 6.25 -16.73
CA ASP A 315 -38.23 6.85 -17.71
C ASP A 315 -39.11 5.79 -18.42
N ASP A 316 -38.77 4.51 -18.31
CA ASP A 316 -39.55 3.38 -18.84
C ASP A 316 -40.56 2.90 -17.79
N LEU A 317 -41.86 2.95 -18.16
CA LEU A 317 -42.96 2.52 -17.31
C LEU A 317 -42.85 1.04 -16.88
N ALA A 318 -42.21 0.18 -17.70
CA ALA A 318 -42.01 -1.22 -17.37
C ALA A 318 -40.95 -1.42 -16.27
N ALA A 319 -39.98 -0.50 -16.17
CA ALA A 319 -38.97 -0.52 -15.11
C ALA A 319 -39.46 0.15 -13.84
N GLY A 320 -40.14 1.30 -13.99
CA GLY A 320 -40.54 2.15 -12.89
C GLY A 320 -39.34 2.83 -12.20
N PRO A 321 -39.59 3.61 -11.14
CA PRO A 321 -38.54 4.32 -10.44
C PRO A 321 -37.58 3.38 -9.69
N LEU A 322 -36.34 3.83 -9.49
CA LEU A 322 -35.36 3.13 -8.66
C LEU A 322 -35.88 2.96 -7.24
N PRO A 323 -35.40 1.97 -6.48
CA PRO A 323 -36.08 1.60 -5.24
C PRO A 323 -35.71 2.54 -4.06
N ASN A 324 -34.59 3.26 -4.09
CA ASN A 324 -34.16 4.26 -3.09
C ASN A 324 -33.79 5.60 -3.75
N LEU A 325 -33.49 6.65 -2.97
CA LEU A 325 -32.89 7.88 -3.53
C LEU A 325 -31.44 7.64 -3.97
N LEU A 326 -30.69 6.90 -3.15
CA LEU A 326 -29.32 6.45 -3.41
C LEU A 326 -29.35 4.97 -3.72
N ASN A 327 -28.92 4.57 -4.92
CA ASN A 327 -29.00 3.19 -5.39
C ASN A 327 -27.65 2.67 -5.86
N HIS A 328 -27.52 1.35 -5.85
CA HIS A 328 -26.40 0.66 -6.47
C HIS A 328 -26.84 0.21 -7.86
N VAL A 329 -26.10 0.61 -8.88
CA VAL A 329 -26.35 0.20 -10.26
C VAL A 329 -25.12 -0.50 -10.79
N ILE A 330 -25.34 -1.63 -11.45
CA ILE A 330 -24.29 -2.42 -12.06
C ILE A 330 -24.52 -2.40 -13.57
N LEU A 331 -23.47 -2.06 -14.32
CA LEU A 331 -23.40 -2.18 -15.76
C LEU A 331 -22.36 -3.25 -16.10
N SER A 332 -22.67 -4.15 -17.04
CA SER A 332 -21.78 -5.28 -17.34
C SER A 332 -21.79 -5.67 -18.82
N LYS A 333 -20.62 -6.10 -19.30
CA LYS A 333 -20.46 -6.84 -20.55
C LYS A 333 -21.12 -8.22 -20.51
N PHE A 334 -21.16 -8.83 -19.34
CA PHE A 334 -21.67 -10.18 -19.14
C PHE A 334 -23.11 -10.17 -18.64
N ALA A 335 -23.84 -11.21 -19.00
CA ALA A 335 -25.15 -11.46 -18.43
C ALA A 335 -25.01 -11.94 -16.97
N PHE A 336 -25.94 -11.54 -16.11
CA PHE A 336 -25.97 -11.94 -14.72
C PHE A 336 -27.41 -12.03 -14.19
N SER A 337 -27.60 -12.87 -13.18
CA SER A 337 -28.76 -12.84 -12.29
C SER A 337 -28.38 -12.15 -10.99
N TRP A 338 -29.32 -11.47 -10.33
CA TRP A 338 -29.02 -10.80 -9.08
C TRP A 338 -30.19 -10.78 -8.10
N GLU A 339 -29.82 -10.66 -6.82
CA GLU A 339 -30.72 -10.56 -5.69
C GLU A 339 -30.37 -9.34 -4.85
N TYR A 340 -31.38 -8.75 -4.22
CA TYR A 340 -31.21 -7.64 -3.29
C TYR A 340 -31.23 -8.16 -1.87
N LEU A 341 -30.13 -7.93 -1.14
CA LEU A 341 -29.99 -8.21 0.29
C LEU A 341 -30.34 -6.94 1.09
N PRO A 342 -31.50 -6.91 1.77
CA PRO A 342 -31.93 -5.73 2.53
C PRO A 342 -31.01 -5.44 3.74
N SER A 343 -30.93 -4.17 4.12
CA SER A 343 -30.29 -3.71 5.36
C SER A 343 -31.31 -2.96 6.22
N VAL A 344 -30.98 -2.71 7.49
CA VAL A 344 -31.81 -1.92 8.42
C VAL A 344 -32.16 -0.55 7.81
N ARG A 345 -31.20 0.07 7.13
CA ARG A 345 -31.43 1.26 6.30
C ARG A 345 -31.65 0.80 4.85
N PRO A 346 -32.81 1.08 4.24
CA PRO A 346 -33.15 0.56 2.92
C PRO A 346 -32.18 0.92 1.80
N HIS A 347 -31.50 2.07 1.87
CA HIS A 347 -30.50 2.52 0.88
C HIS A 347 -29.08 1.99 1.14
N LYS A 348 -28.90 1.18 2.19
CA LYS A 348 -27.64 0.52 2.56
C LYS A 348 -27.67 -0.99 2.31
N GLY A 349 -28.68 -1.47 1.57
CA GLY A 349 -28.74 -2.87 1.12
C GLY A 349 -27.72 -3.15 0.03
N SER A 350 -27.46 -4.43 -0.23
CA SER A 350 -26.43 -4.89 -1.16
C SER A 350 -27.04 -5.64 -2.34
N CYS A 351 -26.57 -5.37 -3.55
CA CYS A 351 -26.82 -6.22 -4.72
C CYS A 351 -25.84 -7.41 -4.66
N ILE A 352 -26.37 -8.63 -4.74
CA ILE A 352 -25.57 -9.86 -4.87
C ILE A 352 -25.82 -10.42 -6.27
N LEU A 353 -24.77 -10.46 -7.09
CA LEU A 353 -24.82 -10.84 -8.50
C LEU A 353 -24.12 -12.19 -8.70
N SER A 354 -24.66 -13.01 -9.59
CA SER A 354 -24.08 -14.30 -10.01
C SER A 354 -23.85 -14.32 -11.52
N PHE A 355 -22.61 -14.60 -11.92
CA PHE A 355 -22.16 -14.63 -13.32
C PHE A 355 -21.90 -16.06 -13.77
N GLN A 356 -22.90 -16.68 -14.40
CA GLN A 356 -22.81 -18.05 -14.92
C GLN A 356 -21.74 -18.19 -16.01
N ASN A 357 -21.55 -17.17 -16.85
CA ASN A 357 -20.54 -17.17 -17.91
C ASN A 357 -19.10 -17.05 -17.39
N LEU A 358 -18.92 -16.78 -16.10
CA LEU A 358 -17.62 -16.68 -15.42
C LEU A 358 -17.41 -17.85 -14.45
N ALA A 359 -18.13 -18.95 -14.64
CA ALA A 359 -18.02 -20.12 -13.77
C ALA A 359 -16.69 -20.87 -13.93
N TYR A 360 -16.27 -21.52 -12.85
CA TYR A 360 -15.06 -22.31 -12.79
C TYR A 360 -15.32 -23.65 -12.09
N GLY A 361 -14.78 -24.74 -12.65
CA GLY A 361 -14.80 -26.07 -12.07
C GLY A 361 -13.64 -26.90 -12.61
N GLU A 362 -13.11 -27.81 -11.80
CA GLU A 362 -12.28 -28.92 -12.27
C GLU A 362 -13.17 -29.89 -13.07
N GLU A 363 -12.60 -30.63 -14.03
CA GLU A 363 -13.33 -31.41 -15.05
C GLU A 363 -14.36 -32.45 -14.49
N GLU A 364 -14.37 -32.71 -13.17
CA GLU A 364 -15.29 -33.62 -12.48
C GLU A 364 -16.30 -32.94 -11.51
N ALA A 365 -16.18 -31.63 -11.21
CA ALA A 365 -17.05 -30.91 -10.27
C ALA A 365 -17.91 -29.84 -10.96
N ALA A 366 -19.16 -29.68 -10.52
CA ALA A 366 -20.08 -28.67 -11.07
C ALA A 366 -19.46 -27.25 -10.99
N ALA A 367 -19.38 -26.56 -12.13
CA ALA A 367 -18.77 -25.25 -12.24
C ALA A 367 -19.48 -24.22 -11.33
N SER A 368 -18.73 -23.57 -10.44
CA SER A 368 -19.25 -22.55 -9.52
C SER A 368 -19.13 -21.16 -10.16
N PRO A 369 -20.23 -20.38 -10.27
CA PRO A 369 -20.19 -19.03 -10.82
C PRO A 369 -19.38 -18.04 -9.98
N LEU A 370 -18.91 -16.96 -10.61
CA LEU A 370 -18.34 -15.82 -9.88
C LEU A 370 -19.47 -15.02 -9.21
N VAL A 371 -19.28 -14.68 -7.92
CA VAL A 371 -20.25 -13.89 -7.15
C VAL A 371 -19.71 -12.49 -6.88
N LEU A 372 -20.51 -11.46 -7.11
CA LEU A 372 -20.16 -10.06 -6.79
C LEU A 372 -21.18 -9.48 -5.83
N ALA A 373 -20.71 -8.97 -4.69
CA ALA A 373 -21.50 -8.21 -3.74
C ALA A 373 -21.12 -6.73 -3.80
N THR A 374 -22.11 -5.85 -3.86
CA THR A 374 -21.88 -4.39 -3.79
C THR A 374 -22.00 -3.90 -2.36
N CYS A 375 -21.24 -2.87 -1.96
CA CYS A 375 -21.44 -2.21 -0.67
C CYS A 375 -21.49 -0.68 -0.79
N HIS A 376 -22.24 -0.07 0.13
CA HIS A 376 -22.18 1.37 0.43
C HIS A 376 -22.52 1.51 1.92
N LEU A 377 -21.55 1.31 2.81
CA LEU A 377 -21.83 1.24 4.25
C LEU A 377 -22.19 2.62 4.82
N SER A 378 -22.75 2.66 6.03
CA SER A 378 -23.15 3.89 6.71
C SER A 378 -21.99 4.87 6.86
N HIS A 379 -22.16 6.12 6.45
CA HIS A 379 -21.12 7.17 6.53
C HIS A 379 -20.92 7.71 7.97
N GLY A 380 -19.84 8.47 8.18
CA GLY A 380 -19.58 9.24 9.40
C GLY A 380 -18.79 8.49 10.48
N LEU A 381 -18.18 9.25 11.40
CA LEU A 381 -17.32 8.75 12.47
C LEU A 381 -17.93 9.06 13.85
N THR A 382 -18.97 8.30 14.21
CA THR A 382 -19.61 8.31 15.53
C THR A 382 -19.78 6.87 16.02
N ASP A 383 -19.96 6.66 17.32
CA ASP A 383 -20.13 5.31 17.89
C ASP A 383 -21.25 4.52 17.18
N GLY A 384 -22.42 5.15 17.01
CA GLY A 384 -23.55 4.53 16.32
C GLY A 384 -23.28 4.25 14.84
N ALA A 385 -22.54 5.15 14.16
CA ALA A 385 -22.22 4.97 12.74
C ALA A 385 -21.20 3.85 12.50
N VAL A 386 -20.23 3.67 13.40
CA VAL A 386 -19.24 2.58 13.29
C VAL A 386 -19.89 1.22 13.54
N VAL A 387 -20.74 1.11 14.58
CA VAL A 387 -21.49 -0.13 14.87
C VAL A 387 -22.43 -0.48 13.71
N ALA A 388 -23.06 0.53 13.08
CA ALA A 388 -23.89 0.32 11.90
C ALA A 388 -23.08 -0.28 10.73
N LYS A 389 -21.89 0.26 10.43
CA LYS A 389 -21.00 -0.29 9.38
C LYS A 389 -20.61 -1.74 9.65
N GLU A 390 -20.20 -2.04 10.87
CA GLU A 390 -19.82 -3.40 11.28
C GLU A 390 -20.99 -4.36 11.06
N ARG A 391 -22.18 -4.01 11.54
CA ARG A 391 -23.38 -4.84 11.37
C ARG A 391 -23.76 -5.03 9.90
N GLU A 392 -23.75 -3.96 9.11
CA GLU A 392 -24.04 -4.00 7.67
C GLU A 392 -23.07 -4.94 6.94
N LEU A 393 -21.77 -4.84 7.22
CA LEU A 393 -20.76 -5.73 6.64
C LEU A 393 -20.96 -7.19 7.08
N GLN A 394 -21.23 -7.44 8.37
CA GLN A 394 -21.47 -8.79 8.87
C GLN A 394 -22.66 -9.47 8.19
N VAL A 395 -23.72 -8.73 7.86
CA VAL A 395 -24.87 -9.26 7.10
C VAL A 395 -24.43 -9.75 5.72
N VAL A 396 -23.65 -8.95 5.00
CA VAL A 396 -23.12 -9.31 3.68
C VAL A 396 -22.20 -10.54 3.76
N LEU A 397 -21.23 -10.53 4.68
CA LEU A 397 -20.28 -11.64 4.87
C LEU A 397 -20.99 -12.94 5.29
N SER A 398 -21.99 -12.85 6.17
CA SER A 398 -22.75 -14.02 6.64
C SER A 398 -23.56 -14.64 5.50
N HIS A 399 -24.19 -13.80 4.67
CA HIS A 399 -24.93 -14.26 3.48
C HIS A 399 -24.02 -15.01 2.51
N LEU A 400 -22.86 -14.44 2.20
CA LEU A 400 -21.92 -14.99 1.23
C LEU A 400 -21.25 -16.28 1.75
N ARG A 401 -20.92 -16.34 3.04
CA ARG A 401 -20.43 -17.57 3.68
C ARG A 401 -21.49 -18.68 3.72
N THR A 402 -22.76 -18.34 3.88
CA THR A 402 -23.83 -19.35 4.01
C THR A 402 -24.22 -19.91 2.65
N ASN A 403 -24.38 -19.04 1.65
CA ASN A 403 -24.97 -19.42 0.36
C ASN A 403 -23.94 -19.64 -0.76
N TYR A 404 -22.74 -19.08 -0.63
CA TYR A 404 -21.73 -19.05 -1.68
C TYR A 404 -20.32 -19.46 -1.17
N ALA A 405 -20.25 -20.30 -0.13
CA ALA A 405 -18.99 -20.70 0.52
C ALA A 405 -17.94 -21.26 -0.46
N ALA A 406 -18.37 -22.07 -1.41
CA ALA A 406 -17.51 -22.71 -2.42
C ALA A 406 -17.17 -21.78 -3.61
N HIS A 407 -17.83 -20.63 -3.73
CA HIS A 407 -17.63 -19.72 -4.85
C HIS A 407 -16.49 -18.75 -4.53
N GLN A 408 -15.83 -18.26 -5.58
CA GLN A 408 -15.04 -17.04 -5.47
C GLN A 408 -16.00 -15.85 -5.45
N TRP A 409 -15.81 -14.97 -4.47
CA TRP A 409 -16.66 -13.81 -4.27
C TRP A 409 -15.81 -12.54 -4.21
N ILE A 410 -16.38 -11.47 -4.75
CA ILE A 410 -15.80 -10.14 -4.78
C ILE A 410 -16.75 -9.19 -4.06
N ILE A 411 -16.24 -8.32 -3.21
CA ILE A 411 -17.00 -7.23 -2.60
C ILE A 411 -16.44 -5.91 -3.11
N ALA A 412 -17.28 -5.10 -3.76
CA ALA A 412 -16.85 -3.83 -4.35
C ALA A 412 -17.79 -2.69 -3.95
N GLY A 413 -17.21 -1.58 -3.53
CA GLY A 413 -17.96 -0.36 -3.28
C GLY A 413 -17.37 0.55 -2.22
N ASP A 414 -18.22 1.41 -1.69
CA ASP A 414 -17.87 2.39 -0.69
C ASP A 414 -18.06 1.78 0.71
N PHE A 415 -16.96 1.43 1.36
CA PHE A 415 -16.98 0.87 2.70
C PHE A 415 -17.16 1.96 3.77
N ASN A 416 -16.92 3.25 3.48
CA ASN A 416 -16.97 4.33 4.45
C ASN A 416 -16.18 4.06 5.75
N ILE A 417 -15.20 3.15 5.72
CA ILE A 417 -14.33 2.82 6.86
C ILE A 417 -13.24 3.87 6.92
N VAL A 418 -13.21 4.66 8.00
CA VAL A 418 -12.15 5.65 8.24
C VAL A 418 -10.83 4.93 8.41
N THR A 419 -9.82 5.36 7.65
CA THR A 419 -8.51 4.70 7.60
C THR A 419 -7.39 5.53 8.21
N SER A 420 -7.45 6.87 8.15
CA SER A 420 -6.43 7.74 8.72
C SER A 420 -6.38 7.62 10.25
N SER A 421 -5.24 7.18 10.79
CA SER A 421 -5.02 7.11 12.23
C SER A 421 -5.15 8.48 12.90
N TYR A 422 -4.70 9.55 12.23
CA TYR A 422 -4.86 10.93 12.70
C TYR A 422 -6.33 11.28 12.92
N THR A 423 -7.18 10.99 11.94
CA THR A 423 -8.62 11.26 12.04
C THR A 423 -9.26 10.46 13.17
N ILE A 424 -8.91 9.17 13.31
CA ILE A 424 -9.43 8.30 14.37
C ILE A 424 -9.00 8.81 15.75
N ASP A 425 -7.72 9.14 15.92
CA ASP A 425 -7.16 9.60 17.20
C ASP A 425 -7.68 10.99 17.59
N ALA A 426 -7.81 11.89 16.63
CA ALA A 426 -8.44 13.18 16.84
C ALA A 426 -9.91 13.04 17.24
N ALA A 427 -10.65 12.10 16.66
CA ALA A 427 -12.03 11.82 17.02
C ALA A 427 -12.17 11.25 18.44
N VAL A 428 -11.27 10.34 18.86
CA VAL A 428 -11.21 9.86 20.25
C VAL A 428 -10.89 11.01 21.20
N LYS A 429 -9.88 11.84 20.88
CA LYS A 429 -9.44 12.95 21.73
C LYS A 429 -10.52 14.02 21.92
N LYS A 430 -11.32 14.29 20.88
CA LYS A 430 -12.46 15.22 20.94
C LYS A 430 -13.75 14.58 21.49
N GLY A 431 -13.73 13.31 21.87
CA GLY A 431 -14.89 12.59 22.41
C GLY A 431 -15.98 12.29 21.37
N ALA A 432 -15.67 12.35 20.07
CA ALA A 432 -16.62 12.01 19.00
C ALA A 432 -16.86 10.48 18.89
N ILE A 433 -15.87 9.68 19.30
CA ILE A 433 -15.97 8.22 19.41
C ILE A 433 -15.26 7.73 20.69
N THR A 434 -15.69 6.59 21.22
CA THR A 434 -15.04 5.94 22.37
C THR A 434 -13.81 5.11 21.97
N LEU A 435 -12.96 4.75 22.95
CA LEU A 435 -11.85 3.81 22.73
C LEU A 435 -12.35 2.42 22.29
N GLN A 436 -13.52 1.99 22.77
CA GLN A 436 -14.17 0.76 22.33
C GLN A 436 -14.52 0.83 20.84
N THR A 437 -15.07 1.96 20.36
CA THR A 437 -15.36 2.18 18.94
C THR A 437 -14.10 2.16 18.08
N LYS A 438 -12.98 2.71 18.54
CA LYS A 438 -11.67 2.56 17.88
C LYS A 438 -11.28 1.07 17.74
N ASN A 439 -11.54 0.25 18.75
CA ASN A 439 -11.30 -1.20 18.68
C ASN A 439 -12.24 -1.91 17.71
N VAL A 440 -13.51 -1.48 17.61
CA VAL A 440 -14.47 -2.00 16.61
C VAL A 440 -14.00 -1.71 15.19
N LEU A 441 -13.52 -0.49 14.90
CA LEU A 441 -12.94 -0.15 13.59
C LEU A 441 -11.78 -1.09 13.22
N ARG A 442 -10.86 -1.33 14.16
CA ARG A 442 -9.78 -2.33 13.97
C ARG A 442 -10.32 -3.76 13.81
N GLY A 443 -11.42 -4.09 14.47
CA GLY A 443 -12.11 -5.37 14.40
C GLY A 443 -12.74 -5.66 13.04
N ILE A 444 -13.19 -4.63 12.32
CA ILE A 444 -13.73 -4.75 10.96
C ILE A 444 -12.67 -5.31 10.00
N GLU A 445 -11.47 -4.72 9.99
CA GLU A 445 -10.36 -5.20 9.15
C GLU A 445 -9.95 -6.64 9.48
N ARG A 446 -9.97 -7.03 10.77
CA ARG A 446 -9.74 -8.42 11.19
C ARG A 446 -10.83 -9.37 10.69
N THR A 447 -12.07 -8.91 10.63
CA THR A 447 -13.20 -9.70 10.14
C THR A 447 -13.05 -9.97 8.64
N LEU A 448 -12.65 -8.96 7.87
CA LEU A 448 -12.35 -9.08 6.44
C LEU A 448 -11.22 -10.09 6.20
N ALA A 449 -10.11 -9.96 6.93
CA ALA A 449 -9.00 -10.91 6.83
C ALA A 449 -9.39 -12.35 7.20
N LYS A 450 -10.18 -12.55 8.27
CA LYS A 450 -10.74 -13.87 8.63
C LYS A 450 -11.69 -14.44 7.57
N ALA A 451 -12.21 -13.61 6.67
CA ALA A 451 -13.02 -14.04 5.54
C ALA A 451 -12.18 -14.40 4.29
N ASP A 452 -10.85 -14.39 4.39
CA ASP A 452 -9.92 -14.58 3.28
C ASP A 452 -10.13 -13.52 2.17
N LEU A 453 -10.52 -12.30 2.55
CA LEU A 453 -10.73 -11.20 1.61
C LEU A 453 -9.45 -10.38 1.48
N LEU A 454 -8.83 -10.46 0.32
CA LEU A 454 -7.65 -9.70 -0.07
C LEU A 454 -8.05 -8.36 -0.65
N ASP A 455 -7.39 -7.30 -0.20
CA ASP A 455 -7.59 -5.97 -0.75
C ASP A 455 -6.78 -5.78 -2.04
N VAL A 456 -7.47 -5.53 -3.15
CA VAL A 456 -6.87 -5.50 -4.47
C VAL A 456 -5.84 -4.38 -4.64
N TRP A 457 -6.07 -3.21 -4.04
CA TRP A 457 -5.08 -2.13 -4.06
C TRP A 457 -3.83 -2.53 -3.29
N MET A 458 -4.01 -3.14 -2.11
CA MET A 458 -2.90 -3.50 -1.24
C MET A 458 -2.01 -4.56 -1.88
N VAL A 459 -2.61 -5.63 -2.40
CA VAL A 459 -1.87 -6.70 -3.10
C VAL A 459 -1.16 -6.15 -4.34
N SER A 460 -1.84 -5.35 -5.16
CA SER A 460 -1.24 -4.73 -6.35
C SER A 460 -0.09 -3.78 -6.01
N ARG A 461 -0.20 -3.04 -4.90
CA ARG A 461 0.85 -2.15 -4.39
C ARG A 461 2.08 -2.97 -4.00
N ILE A 462 1.90 -4.03 -3.21
CA ILE A 462 2.98 -4.89 -2.71
C ILE A 462 3.71 -5.60 -3.85
N GLU A 463 2.95 -6.23 -4.75
CA GLU A 463 3.48 -7.11 -5.80
C GLU A 463 3.96 -6.37 -7.04
N ALA A 464 3.10 -5.52 -7.59
CA ALA A 464 3.37 -4.85 -8.86
C ALA A 464 4.05 -3.49 -8.67
N GLY A 465 4.08 -2.96 -7.44
CA GLY A 465 4.57 -1.62 -7.16
C GLY A 465 3.74 -0.55 -7.87
N VAL A 466 2.42 -0.71 -7.99
CA VAL A 466 1.60 0.30 -8.69
C VAL A 466 0.97 1.23 -7.66
N SER A 467 1.26 2.53 -7.74
CA SER A 467 0.60 3.56 -6.93
C SER A 467 0.55 4.90 -7.68
N ASP A 468 -0.64 5.28 -8.16
CA ASP A 468 -0.87 6.57 -8.82
C ASP A 468 -1.04 7.76 -7.85
N ASN A 469 -1.07 7.49 -6.53
CA ASN A 469 -1.48 8.47 -5.49
C ASN A 469 -0.33 9.24 -4.81
N PHE A 470 0.87 9.33 -5.38
CA PHE A 470 1.95 10.15 -4.79
C PHE A 470 1.81 11.66 -5.07
N LYS A 471 0.61 12.21 -4.86
CA LYS A 471 0.36 13.65 -4.91
C LYS A 471 0.17 14.20 -3.50
N GLY A 472 1.23 14.19 -2.70
CA GLY A 472 1.24 14.74 -1.35
C GLY A 472 2.65 14.80 -0.78
N ASP A 473 2.90 15.70 0.17
CA ASP A 473 4.17 15.73 0.90
C ASP A 473 4.32 14.42 1.68
N PRO A 474 5.31 13.57 1.36
CA PRO A 474 5.51 12.32 2.07
C PRO A 474 5.67 12.56 3.58
N ASN A 475 6.23 13.69 4.01
CA ASN A 475 6.53 13.94 5.42
C ASN A 475 5.29 14.21 6.27
N GLN A 476 4.14 14.54 5.66
CA GLN A 476 2.89 14.82 6.37
C GLN A 476 1.88 13.66 6.33
N MET A 477 2.30 12.45 5.96
CA MET A 477 1.41 11.29 5.83
C MET A 477 1.24 10.56 7.17
N PHE A 478 0.00 10.23 7.51
CA PHE A 478 -0.33 9.35 8.64
C PHE A 478 -0.66 7.94 8.18
N GLU A 479 -0.67 6.99 9.13
CA GLU A 479 -1.05 5.60 8.90
C GLU A 479 -2.47 5.52 8.29
N GLY A 480 -2.62 4.71 7.25
CA GLY A 480 -3.89 4.46 6.57
C GLY A 480 -4.36 5.55 5.59
N GLU A 481 -3.54 6.56 5.27
CA GLU A 481 -3.89 7.61 4.29
C GLU A 481 -3.53 7.22 2.84
N GLN A 482 -2.70 6.20 2.64
CA GLN A 482 -2.27 5.77 1.31
C GLN A 482 -3.43 5.12 0.53
N GLY A 483 -3.48 5.39 -0.77
CA GLY A 483 -4.54 4.86 -1.63
C GLY A 483 -5.91 5.50 -1.41
N ALA A 484 -5.95 6.66 -0.74
CA ALA A 484 -7.18 7.39 -0.46
C ALA A 484 -8.00 7.63 -1.73
N THR A 485 -9.28 7.27 -1.66
CA THR A 485 -10.28 7.49 -2.72
C THR A 485 -11.13 8.71 -2.41
N PHE A 486 -11.21 9.11 -1.14
CA PHE A 486 -11.77 10.36 -0.68
C PHE A 486 -10.63 11.24 -0.16
N ASP A 487 -10.29 12.30 -0.89
CA ASP A 487 -9.15 13.17 -0.57
C ASP A 487 -9.59 14.63 -0.47
N PRO A 488 -9.90 15.13 0.75
CA PRO A 488 -10.25 16.53 0.97
C PRO A 488 -9.18 17.55 0.61
N ILE A 489 -7.91 17.12 0.51
CA ILE A 489 -6.77 17.98 0.18
C ILE A 489 -6.66 18.14 -1.34
N GLY A 490 -6.78 17.03 -2.08
CA GLY A 490 -6.67 17.00 -3.54
C GLY A 490 -7.98 17.19 -4.30
N ASN A 491 -9.15 17.03 -3.65
CA ASN A 491 -10.47 17.14 -4.28
C ASN A 491 -11.35 18.19 -3.57
N PRO A 492 -11.61 19.35 -4.21
CA PRO A 492 -12.48 20.40 -3.67
C PRO A 492 -13.91 19.95 -3.32
N ASN A 493 -14.48 18.96 -4.02
CA ASN A 493 -15.81 18.43 -3.68
C ASN A 493 -15.78 17.70 -2.34
N ALA A 494 -14.76 16.87 -2.12
CA ALA A 494 -14.53 16.23 -0.82
C ALA A 494 -14.24 17.25 0.28
N GLY A 495 -13.43 18.28 -0.02
CA GLY A 495 -13.14 19.38 0.91
C GLY A 495 -14.39 20.12 1.37
N LYS A 496 -15.34 20.41 0.45
CA LYS A 496 -16.63 21.02 0.78
C LYS A 496 -17.49 20.15 1.70
N MET A 497 -17.47 18.83 1.53
CA MET A 497 -18.25 17.91 2.37
C MET A 497 -17.74 17.81 3.80
N VAL A 498 -16.44 17.97 4.01
CA VAL A 498 -15.84 17.94 5.35
C VAL A 498 -15.95 19.29 6.06
N GLY A 499 -15.84 20.40 5.33
CA GLY A 499 -15.76 21.74 5.92
C GLY A 499 -14.60 21.86 6.93
N ALA A 500 -14.83 22.53 8.07
CA ALA A 500 -13.86 22.63 9.18
C ALA A 500 -13.86 21.41 10.13
N GLY A 501 -14.43 20.28 9.69
CA GLY A 501 -14.60 19.07 10.49
C GLY A 501 -13.32 18.26 10.75
N LEU A 502 -13.46 17.18 11.52
CA LEU A 502 -12.40 16.25 11.91
C LEU A 502 -11.84 15.38 10.77
N ASN A 503 -12.58 15.25 9.66
CA ASN A 503 -12.27 14.33 8.56
C ASN A 503 -11.52 15.01 7.41
N ASN A 504 -10.68 16.02 7.67
CA ASN A 504 -9.99 16.79 6.62
C ASN A 504 -8.74 16.08 6.06
N ARG A 505 -8.60 14.79 6.35
CA ARG A 505 -7.47 13.96 5.93
C ARG A 505 -7.93 12.94 4.89
N PRO A 506 -7.03 12.53 3.96
CA PRO A 506 -7.35 11.51 2.96
C PRO A 506 -7.82 10.19 3.59
N GLN A 507 -8.85 9.57 3.01
CA GLN A 507 -9.45 8.31 3.46
C GLN A 507 -9.63 7.33 2.31
N ARG A 508 -9.46 6.04 2.61
CA ARG A 508 -9.63 4.95 1.63
C ARG A 508 -10.97 4.24 1.82
N TYR A 509 -12.01 4.89 1.33
CA TYR A 509 -13.40 4.42 1.45
C TYR A 509 -13.78 3.40 0.38
N ASP A 510 -13.43 3.65 -0.89
CA ASP A 510 -13.77 2.73 -1.98
C ASP A 510 -12.73 1.62 -2.07
N ARG A 511 -13.22 0.38 -2.01
CA ARG A 511 -12.37 -0.81 -2.08
C ARG A 511 -12.99 -1.88 -2.95
N ILE A 512 -12.12 -2.70 -3.51
CA ILE A 512 -12.47 -3.97 -4.14
C ILE A 512 -11.72 -5.04 -3.33
N LEU A 513 -12.47 -5.96 -2.76
CA LEU A 513 -11.97 -7.07 -1.96
C LEU A 513 -12.28 -8.37 -2.69
N VAL A 514 -11.29 -9.24 -2.86
CA VAL A 514 -11.43 -10.51 -3.60
C VAL A 514 -11.10 -11.65 -2.64
N LYS A 515 -11.94 -12.69 -2.61
CA LYS A 515 -11.60 -13.91 -1.85
C LYS A 515 -10.35 -14.56 -2.45
N GLY A 516 -9.34 -14.79 -1.61
CA GLY A 516 -8.04 -15.36 -2.01
C GLY A 516 -8.19 -16.70 -2.71
N ALA A 517 -9.07 -17.58 -2.19
CA ALA A 517 -9.42 -18.82 -2.87
C ALA A 517 -10.31 -18.60 -4.11
N GLY A 518 -9.77 -18.90 -5.29
CA GLY A 518 -10.52 -18.95 -6.54
C GLY A 518 -9.65 -18.87 -7.81
N PRO A 519 -10.27 -18.95 -8.99
CA PRO A 519 -9.56 -18.96 -10.27
C PRO A 519 -8.94 -17.62 -10.66
N PHE A 520 -9.48 -16.50 -10.19
CA PHE A 520 -8.98 -15.17 -10.54
C PHE A 520 -8.02 -14.64 -9.47
N GLN A 521 -6.79 -14.36 -9.86
CA GLN A 521 -5.76 -13.73 -9.04
C GLN A 521 -5.65 -12.23 -9.34
N ILE A 522 -5.24 -11.47 -8.34
CA ILE A 522 -5.06 -10.02 -8.43
C ILE A 522 -3.80 -9.72 -9.26
N SER A 523 -3.93 -8.89 -10.29
CA SER A 523 -2.80 -8.54 -11.16
C SER A 523 -2.47 -7.06 -11.16
N ARG A 524 -3.46 -6.19 -11.38
CA ARG A 524 -3.26 -4.74 -11.44
C ARG A 524 -4.40 -3.97 -10.77
N PHE A 525 -4.06 -2.77 -10.35
CA PHE A 525 -4.99 -1.78 -9.81
C PHE A 525 -4.64 -0.40 -10.37
N ASN A 526 -5.65 0.43 -10.60
CA ASN A 526 -5.47 1.86 -10.82
C ASN A 526 -6.70 2.64 -10.34
N MET A 527 -6.54 3.97 -10.23
CA MET A 527 -7.65 4.89 -9.95
C MET A 527 -8.06 5.67 -11.20
N PHE A 528 -9.27 6.20 -11.18
CA PHE A 528 -9.83 7.04 -12.24
C PHE A 528 -10.79 8.09 -11.65
N GLY A 529 -11.39 8.92 -12.51
CA GLY A 529 -12.24 10.03 -12.08
C GLY A 529 -11.56 11.40 -12.12
N PHE A 530 -10.29 11.46 -12.56
CA PHE A 530 -9.45 12.66 -12.55
C PHE A 530 -9.78 13.69 -13.64
N ILE A 531 -10.63 13.37 -14.62
CA ILE A 531 -11.04 14.34 -15.66
C ILE A 531 -11.97 15.35 -15.00
N ALA A 532 -11.56 16.61 -14.98
CA ALA A 532 -12.37 17.73 -14.51
C ALA A 532 -12.94 18.52 -15.70
N GLY A 533 -14.11 19.14 -15.51
CA GLY A 533 -14.70 20.03 -16.49
C GLY A 533 -14.15 21.45 -16.40
N ASP A 534 -14.24 22.18 -17.51
CA ASP A 534 -13.89 23.60 -17.59
C ASP A 534 -14.77 24.40 -16.62
N SER A 535 -14.14 25.26 -15.81
CA SER A 535 -14.84 26.20 -14.95
C SER A 535 -15.18 27.48 -15.72
N GLU A 536 -16.29 28.13 -15.35
CA GLU A 536 -16.55 29.50 -15.78
C GLU A 536 -15.47 30.42 -15.19
N THR A 537 -15.05 31.44 -15.95
CA THR A 537 -13.87 32.29 -15.67
C THR A 537 -13.75 32.68 -14.19
N GLY A 538 -12.76 32.09 -13.49
CA GLY A 538 -12.41 32.41 -12.10
C GLY A 538 -12.78 31.35 -11.05
N GLU A 539 -13.55 30.30 -11.39
CA GLU A 539 -13.90 29.22 -10.45
C GLU A 539 -12.93 28.04 -10.48
N ALA A 540 -12.88 27.27 -9.39
CA ALA A 540 -12.12 26.01 -9.31
C ALA A 540 -12.68 24.96 -10.29
N PRO A 541 -11.84 24.03 -10.81
CA PRO A 541 -12.28 23.01 -11.76
C PRO A 541 -13.44 22.16 -11.22
N LEU A 542 -14.42 21.87 -12.07
CA LEU A 542 -15.60 21.10 -11.69
C LEU A 542 -15.27 19.60 -11.72
N TYR A 543 -15.14 19.00 -10.55
CA TYR A 543 -14.88 17.56 -10.41
C TYR A 543 -16.16 16.73 -10.55
N ALA A 544 -16.02 15.54 -11.13
CA ALA A 544 -17.13 14.63 -11.40
C ALA A 544 -17.75 14.05 -10.11
N SER A 545 -16.95 13.78 -9.09
CA SER A 545 -17.36 13.21 -7.80
C SER A 545 -16.44 13.74 -6.69
N ASP A 546 -16.85 13.59 -5.43
CA ASP A 546 -16.02 13.76 -4.23
C ASP A 546 -15.13 12.53 -3.97
N HIS A 547 -15.39 11.42 -4.66
CA HIS A 547 -14.57 10.22 -4.66
C HIS A 547 -13.85 9.99 -5.99
N TRP A 548 -12.67 9.39 -5.92
CA TRP A 548 -11.96 8.79 -7.05
C TRP A 548 -12.41 7.34 -7.24
N GLY A 549 -12.66 6.95 -8.48
CA GLY A 549 -13.05 5.59 -8.82
C GLY A 549 -11.88 4.62 -8.72
N VAL A 550 -12.17 3.36 -8.40
CA VAL A 550 -11.19 2.27 -8.28
C VAL A 550 -11.43 1.21 -9.34
N ARG A 551 -10.36 0.71 -9.94
CA ARG A 551 -10.40 -0.32 -11.00
C ARG A 551 -9.33 -1.36 -10.75
N CYS A 552 -9.68 -2.63 -10.98
CA CYS A 552 -8.72 -3.72 -10.95
C CYS A 552 -8.79 -4.62 -12.17
N LEU A 553 -7.66 -5.28 -12.44
CA LEU A 553 -7.53 -6.39 -13.36
C LEU A 553 -7.26 -7.65 -12.54
N LEU A 554 -8.11 -8.65 -12.74
CA LEU A 554 -7.95 -10.00 -12.23
C LEU A 554 -7.59 -10.93 -13.39
N GLN A 555 -6.60 -11.80 -13.18
CA GLN A 555 -6.12 -12.73 -14.19
C GLN A 555 -6.37 -14.16 -13.74
N ARG A 556 -6.77 -15.03 -14.66
CA ARG A 556 -7.01 -16.43 -14.35
C ARG A 556 -5.67 -17.13 -14.03
N SER A 557 -5.61 -17.80 -12.89
CA SER A 557 -4.43 -18.55 -12.46
C SER A 557 -4.19 -19.76 -13.36
N HIS A 558 -2.96 -19.96 -13.80
CA HIS A 558 -2.52 -21.19 -14.45
C HIS A 558 -1.70 -22.01 -13.46
N ALA A 559 -2.00 -23.32 -13.34
CA ALA A 559 -1.39 -24.24 -12.38
C ALA A 559 0.16 -24.36 -12.44
N LYS A 560 0.83 -23.72 -13.41
CA LYS A 560 2.29 -23.71 -13.56
C LYS A 560 3.02 -22.65 -12.73
N ASP A 561 2.33 -21.67 -12.15
CA ASP A 561 2.98 -20.55 -11.43
C ASP A 561 3.26 -20.81 -9.94
N VAL A 562 2.80 -21.94 -9.38
CA VAL A 562 2.93 -22.27 -7.94
C VAL A 562 4.27 -22.96 -7.61
N ALA A 563 5.12 -23.22 -8.60
CA ALA A 563 6.31 -24.06 -8.42
C ALA A 563 7.55 -23.37 -7.81
N ASN A 564 7.50 -22.08 -7.47
CA ASN A 564 8.67 -21.33 -6.97
C ASN A 564 8.62 -20.86 -5.50
N ASP A 565 7.58 -21.20 -4.73
CA ASP A 565 7.43 -20.77 -3.33
C ASP A 565 8.40 -21.45 -2.34
N ALA A 566 9.11 -22.51 -2.76
CA ALA A 566 9.92 -23.35 -1.85
C ALA A 566 11.15 -22.66 -1.22
N ARG A 567 11.47 -21.40 -1.58
CA ARG A 567 12.61 -20.63 -1.04
C ARG A 567 12.21 -19.39 -0.23
N ILE A 568 10.92 -19.14 -0.02
CA ILE A 568 10.46 -17.99 0.76
C ILE A 568 10.40 -18.40 2.23
N ILE A 569 11.12 -17.67 3.09
CA ILE A 569 11.09 -17.91 4.53
C ILE A 569 9.84 -17.22 5.08
N PRO A 570 8.89 -17.96 5.68
CA PRO A 570 7.65 -17.37 6.15
C PRO A 570 7.90 -16.38 7.30
N VAL A 571 7.25 -15.21 7.24
CA VAL A 571 7.27 -14.23 8.32
C VAL A 571 5.98 -14.37 9.13
N ASN A 572 6.07 -15.07 10.25
CA ASN A 572 4.92 -15.26 11.13
C ASN A 572 4.69 -14.03 12.01
N ILE A 573 3.46 -13.52 12.02
CA ILE A 573 3.07 -12.39 12.86
C ILE A 573 3.27 -12.71 14.35
N LYS A 574 3.96 -11.81 15.06
CA LYS A 574 3.98 -11.78 16.52
C LYS A 574 3.28 -10.53 17.02
N ARG A 575 2.11 -10.74 17.64
CA ARG A 575 1.32 -9.64 18.20
C ARG A 575 2.07 -8.96 19.34
N ALA A 576 2.08 -7.63 19.31
CA ALA A 576 2.67 -6.85 20.39
C ALA A 576 1.85 -7.04 21.69
N PRO A 577 2.50 -7.16 22.87
CA PRO A 577 1.84 -7.09 24.15
C PRO A 577 1.00 -5.81 24.30
N ASP A 578 -0.09 -5.85 25.06
CA ASP A 578 -0.98 -4.69 25.25
C ASP A 578 -0.24 -3.45 25.76
N THR A 579 0.82 -3.62 26.55
CA THR A 579 1.68 -2.53 27.05
C THR A 579 2.37 -1.72 25.95
N LEU A 580 2.65 -2.37 24.80
CA LEU A 580 3.32 -1.82 23.62
C LEU A 580 2.35 -1.49 22.48
N SER A 581 1.08 -1.88 22.58
CA SER A 581 0.08 -1.75 21.52
C SER A 581 -0.27 -0.30 21.10
N ASP A 582 0.07 0.68 21.94
CA ASP A 582 -0.16 2.11 21.67
C ASP A 582 1.04 2.76 20.96
N ALA A 583 0.87 3.04 19.66
CA ALA A 583 1.85 3.73 18.83
C ALA A 583 2.16 5.16 19.31
N THR A 584 1.25 5.81 20.05
CA THR A 584 1.47 7.14 20.61
C THR A 584 2.60 7.15 21.64
N ARG A 585 2.74 6.07 22.41
CA ARG A 585 3.84 5.92 23.38
C ARG A 585 5.18 5.79 22.68
N LEU A 586 5.24 5.00 21.61
CA LEU A 586 6.45 4.88 20.78
C LEU A 586 6.82 6.25 20.19
N TRP A 587 5.84 6.96 19.64
CA TRP A 587 6.06 8.28 19.05
C TRP A 587 6.63 9.27 20.07
N LYS A 588 6.02 9.37 21.27
CA LYS A 588 6.54 10.21 22.37
C LYS A 588 7.94 9.79 22.83
N CYS A 589 8.21 8.48 22.91
CA CYS A 589 9.54 7.98 23.26
C CYS A 589 10.60 8.45 22.25
N LEU A 590 10.30 8.38 20.95
CA LEU A 590 11.19 8.85 19.88
C LEU A 590 11.29 10.39 19.80
N GLU A 591 10.21 11.11 20.13
CA GLU A 591 10.21 12.56 20.25
C GLU A 591 11.12 13.03 21.41
N ASN A 592 11.02 12.40 22.57
CA ASN A 592 11.90 12.67 23.73
C ASN A 592 13.39 12.38 23.45
N LEU A 593 13.67 11.51 22.47
CA LEU A 593 15.02 11.20 22.00
C LEU A 593 15.50 12.12 20.86
N GLU A 594 14.71 13.15 20.51
CA GLU A 594 14.97 14.10 19.41
C GLU A 594 15.26 13.40 18.06
N VAL A 595 14.62 12.25 17.82
CA VAL A 595 14.85 11.45 16.60
C VAL A 595 14.19 12.11 15.39
N PHE A 596 13.00 12.68 15.59
CA PHE A 596 12.22 13.30 14.52
C PHE A 596 12.72 14.72 14.21
N PRO A 597 12.74 15.12 12.94
CA PRO A 597 13.01 16.49 12.57
C PRO A 597 11.88 17.42 13.06
N SER A 598 12.23 18.65 13.41
CA SER A 598 11.24 19.70 13.67
C SER A 598 10.65 20.24 12.37
N ALA A 599 9.49 20.92 12.44
CA ALA A 599 8.92 21.60 11.28
C ALA A 599 9.88 22.63 10.65
N GLN A 600 10.76 23.23 11.44
CA GLN A 600 11.83 24.11 10.95
C GLN A 600 12.91 23.34 10.18
N ASP A 601 13.31 22.16 10.67
CA ASP A 601 14.26 21.28 9.98
C ASP A 601 13.70 20.79 8.62
N GLU A 602 12.39 20.51 8.56
CA GLU A 602 11.70 20.12 7.32
C GLU A 602 11.64 21.27 6.31
N ALA A 603 11.20 22.46 6.75
CA ALA A 603 11.14 23.65 5.92
C ALA A 603 12.53 24.04 5.39
N GLY A 604 13.56 24.01 6.24
CA GLY A 604 14.93 24.30 5.85
C GLY A 604 15.46 23.34 4.78
N ARG A 605 15.23 22.02 4.90
CA ARG A 605 15.66 21.07 3.86
C ARG A 605 14.86 21.18 2.57
N HIS A 606 13.58 21.54 2.65
CA HIS A 606 12.79 21.83 1.45
C HIS A 606 13.34 23.06 0.72
N GLU A 607 13.73 24.11 1.43
CA GLU A 607 14.39 25.28 0.88
C GLU A 607 15.76 24.94 0.26
N VAL A 608 16.57 24.14 0.94
CA VAL A 608 17.86 23.64 0.43
C VAL A 608 17.71 22.91 -0.90
N THR A 609 16.79 21.94 -0.99
CA THR A 609 16.58 21.18 -2.23
C THR A 609 15.99 22.04 -3.34
N HIS A 610 15.14 23.02 -3.02
CA HIS A 610 14.63 23.99 -3.98
C HIS A 610 15.74 24.88 -4.53
N LEU A 611 16.58 25.45 -3.66
CA LEU A 611 17.70 26.31 -4.02
C LEU A 611 18.75 25.57 -4.86
N LEU A 612 19.10 24.35 -4.46
CA LEU A 612 20.04 23.50 -5.21
C LEU A 612 19.48 23.15 -6.60
N ARG A 613 18.18 22.85 -6.70
CA ARG A 613 17.51 22.63 -7.99
C ARG A 613 17.57 23.88 -8.86
N GLN A 614 17.25 25.04 -8.29
CA GLN A 614 17.27 26.31 -9.00
C GLN A 614 18.66 26.58 -9.58
N ILE A 615 19.72 26.51 -8.78
CA ILE A 615 21.09 26.79 -9.21
C ILE A 615 21.58 25.80 -10.29
N LEU A 616 21.26 24.52 -10.13
CA LEU A 616 21.70 23.50 -11.11
C LEU A 616 20.89 23.54 -12.41
N THR A 617 19.73 24.19 -12.44
CA THR A 617 18.86 24.29 -13.64
C THR A 617 18.85 25.68 -14.28
N GLU A 618 19.17 26.74 -13.55
CA GLU A 618 19.24 28.11 -14.06
C GLU A 618 20.44 28.33 -14.99
N SER A 619 20.13 28.86 -16.17
CA SER A 619 21.08 29.38 -17.15
C SER A 619 21.33 30.86 -16.87
N ASP A 620 22.58 31.30 -16.94
CA ASP A 620 22.94 32.72 -17.06
C ASP A 620 21.97 33.42 -18.03
N GLN A 621 21.32 34.50 -17.57
CA GLN A 621 20.30 35.27 -18.32
C GLN A 621 20.86 36.02 -19.55
N THR A 622 22.07 35.68 -20.04
CA THR A 622 22.79 36.46 -21.06
C THR A 622 22.70 35.92 -22.49
N PHE A 623 21.96 34.84 -22.76
CA PHE A 623 21.73 34.39 -24.15
C PHE A 623 20.24 34.31 -24.52
N VAL A 624 19.84 35.25 -25.37
CA VAL A 624 18.52 35.45 -25.96
C VAL A 624 18.15 34.27 -26.89
N ASP A 625 16.88 33.86 -26.81
CA ASP A 625 16.12 33.05 -27.77
C ASP A 625 16.80 31.86 -28.45
N ASN A 626 16.75 30.70 -27.81
CA ASN A 626 16.41 29.44 -28.49
C ASN A 626 15.91 28.39 -27.49
N LYS A 627 14.63 28.00 -27.60
CA LYS A 627 14.05 26.86 -26.85
C LYS A 627 14.56 25.48 -27.32
N ARG A 628 15.39 25.44 -28.38
CA ARG A 628 16.07 24.22 -28.86
C ARG A 628 17.53 24.24 -28.39
N GLY A 629 17.86 23.37 -27.44
CA GLY A 629 19.25 23.17 -26.97
C GLY A 629 19.47 23.21 -25.45
N ARG A 630 18.41 23.29 -24.62
CA ARG A 630 18.58 23.27 -23.15
C ARG A 630 18.90 21.85 -22.67
N PRO A 631 19.97 21.63 -21.88
CA PRO A 631 20.24 20.33 -21.32
C PRO A 631 19.19 20.00 -20.25
N ALA A 632 18.45 18.90 -20.46
CA ALA A 632 17.51 18.40 -19.47
C ALA A 632 18.29 17.86 -18.26
N ILE A 633 18.02 18.40 -17.06
CA ILE A 633 18.61 17.96 -15.80
C ILE A 633 17.48 17.80 -14.77
N ALA A 634 17.39 16.62 -14.17
CA ALA A 634 16.48 16.33 -13.06
C ALA A 634 17.28 16.12 -11.77
N LEU A 635 17.04 16.96 -10.75
CA LEU A 635 17.61 16.82 -9.40
C LEU A 635 16.65 16.08 -8.48
N ILE A 636 17.11 14.96 -7.92
CA ILE A 636 16.29 14.01 -7.17
C ILE A 636 16.95 13.74 -5.82
N PRO A 637 16.31 14.14 -4.71
CA PRO A 637 16.76 13.72 -3.39
C PRO A 637 16.53 12.21 -3.22
N VAL A 638 17.59 11.47 -2.87
CA VAL A 638 17.59 10.03 -2.66
C VAL A 638 17.95 9.69 -1.21
N GLY A 639 18.25 8.41 -0.94
CA GLY A 639 18.72 7.98 0.37
C GLY A 639 17.71 8.18 1.49
N SER A 640 18.21 8.52 2.68
CA SER A 640 17.38 8.61 3.88
C SER A 640 16.37 9.77 3.82
N TYR A 641 16.74 10.87 3.17
CA TYR A 641 15.88 12.02 2.94
C TYR A 641 14.77 11.68 1.93
N GLY A 642 15.12 11.11 0.76
CA GLY A 642 14.15 10.71 -0.25
C GLY A 642 13.13 9.67 0.26
N LEU A 643 13.55 8.74 1.11
CA LEU A 643 12.65 7.75 1.71
C LEU A 643 11.83 8.32 2.89
N GLY A 644 12.20 9.49 3.44
CA GLY A 644 11.57 10.08 4.63
C GLY A 644 11.95 9.40 5.94
N THR A 645 13.13 8.79 6.00
CA THR A 645 13.70 8.11 7.18
C THR A 645 14.91 8.85 7.78
N TRP A 646 15.02 10.14 7.46
CA TRP A 646 16.08 11.02 7.92
C TRP A 646 15.82 11.51 9.35
N SER A 647 16.86 12.05 9.99
CA SER A 647 16.83 12.66 11.33
C SER A 647 17.53 14.02 11.26
N ARG A 648 17.44 14.86 12.30
CA ARG A 648 17.99 16.24 12.31
C ARG A 648 19.41 16.39 11.74
N ASN A 649 20.32 15.44 12.03
CA ASN A 649 21.72 15.48 11.59
C ASN A 649 22.00 14.72 10.28
N SER A 650 20.97 14.31 9.54
CA SER A 650 21.15 13.59 8.27
C SER A 650 21.49 14.56 7.14
N ASP A 651 22.40 14.13 6.27
CA ASP A 651 22.70 14.72 4.98
C ASP A 651 21.54 14.53 3.98
N ILE A 652 21.64 15.23 2.84
CA ILE A 652 20.75 15.06 1.70
C ILE A 652 21.53 14.47 0.52
N ASP A 653 21.34 13.19 0.27
CA ASP A 653 21.82 12.54 -0.95
C ASP A 653 21.04 13.08 -2.16
N CYS A 654 21.73 13.60 -3.17
CA CYS A 654 21.15 14.19 -4.37
C CYS A 654 21.68 13.50 -5.63
N LEU A 655 20.78 12.90 -6.42
CA LEU A 655 21.11 12.39 -7.75
C LEU A 655 20.63 13.36 -8.83
N CYS A 656 21.54 13.85 -9.66
CA CYS A 656 21.23 14.54 -10.90
C CYS A 656 21.24 13.55 -12.07
N ILE A 657 20.17 13.56 -12.87
CA ILE A 657 20.09 12.82 -14.13
C ILE A 657 20.04 13.83 -15.27
N GLY A 658 20.85 13.67 -16.30
CA GLY A 658 20.78 14.57 -17.45
C GLY A 658 21.33 14.00 -18.75
N SER A 659 21.33 14.84 -19.78
CA SER A 659 21.75 14.45 -21.13
C SER A 659 23.23 14.76 -21.46
N ILE A 660 23.90 15.58 -20.65
CA ILE A 660 25.28 16.05 -20.88
C ILE A 660 26.33 15.09 -20.28
N SER A 661 27.60 15.24 -20.68
CA SER A 661 28.67 14.41 -20.10
C SER A 661 28.95 14.79 -18.64
N PRO A 662 29.40 13.84 -17.80
CA PRO A 662 29.74 14.11 -16.41
C PRO A 662 30.76 15.25 -16.24
N ARG A 663 31.80 15.29 -17.08
CA ARG A 663 32.82 16.35 -17.07
C ARG A 663 32.19 17.74 -17.22
N VAL A 664 31.34 17.92 -18.23
CA VAL A 664 30.66 19.20 -18.48
C VAL A 664 29.72 19.54 -17.32
N PHE A 665 28.97 18.56 -16.81
CA PHE A 665 28.07 18.77 -15.67
C PHE A 665 28.83 19.26 -14.43
N PHE A 666 29.92 18.59 -14.03
CA PHE A 666 30.64 18.96 -12.81
C PHE A 666 31.36 20.31 -12.92
N THR A 667 31.92 20.65 -14.09
CA THR A 667 32.48 21.99 -14.34
C THR A 667 31.41 23.08 -14.22
N LEU A 668 30.25 22.85 -14.84
CA LEU A 668 29.13 23.79 -14.81
C LEU A 668 28.51 23.91 -13.41
N ALA A 669 28.32 22.79 -12.72
CA ALA A 669 27.82 22.77 -11.34
C ALA A 669 28.75 23.52 -10.40
N ARG A 670 30.07 23.29 -10.47
CA ARG A 670 31.06 24.04 -9.68
C ARG A 670 31.00 25.54 -9.97
N LYS A 671 31.00 25.95 -11.24
CA LYS A 671 30.90 27.36 -11.63
C LYS A 671 29.62 27.99 -11.08
N ARG A 672 28.47 27.34 -11.23
CA ARG A 672 27.18 27.86 -10.75
C ARG A 672 27.09 27.91 -9.23
N LEU A 673 27.61 26.90 -8.52
CA LEU A 673 27.66 26.88 -7.06
C LEU A 673 28.54 27.99 -6.50
N ARG A 674 29.68 28.29 -7.15
CA ARG A 674 30.56 29.42 -6.78
C ARG A 674 29.95 30.79 -7.14
N ASN A 675 29.29 30.90 -8.30
CA ASN A 675 28.78 32.17 -8.84
C ASN A 675 27.38 32.57 -8.35
N SER A 676 26.67 31.70 -7.63
CA SER A 676 25.27 31.89 -7.26
C SER A 676 25.00 33.11 -6.37
N GLY A 677 26.05 33.72 -5.78
CA GLY A 677 25.97 34.95 -4.98
C GLY A 677 25.06 34.86 -3.75
N SER A 678 24.51 33.67 -3.49
CA SER A 678 23.49 33.43 -2.49
C SER A 678 24.18 33.16 -1.14
N PRO A 679 23.88 33.94 -0.09
CA PRO A 679 24.48 33.72 1.22
C PRO A 679 24.08 32.33 1.72
N GLY A 680 25.07 31.48 2.04
CA GLY A 680 24.85 30.16 2.63
C GLY A 680 25.12 28.95 1.72
N ILE A 681 25.78 29.10 0.56
CA ILE A 681 26.23 27.97 -0.25
C ILE A 681 27.75 27.87 -0.22
N ARG A 682 28.25 26.66 0.06
CA ARG A 682 29.69 26.37 0.13
C ARG A 682 29.99 25.02 -0.49
N LEU A 683 30.82 25.01 -1.53
CA LEU A 683 31.37 23.77 -2.06
C LEU A 683 32.40 23.25 -1.04
N LEU A 684 32.20 22.03 -0.54
CA LEU A 684 33.10 21.42 0.45
C LEU A 684 34.28 20.74 -0.25
N ARG A 685 33.99 19.75 -1.13
CA ARG A 685 35.03 19.00 -1.85
C ARG A 685 34.49 18.21 -3.04
N LYS A 686 35.41 17.74 -3.89
CA LYS A 686 35.17 16.69 -4.90
C LYS A 686 35.72 15.37 -4.36
N VAL A 687 34.90 14.31 -4.42
CA VAL A 687 35.25 12.98 -3.92
C VAL A 687 35.20 11.98 -5.08
N LYS A 688 36.21 11.10 -5.17
CA LYS A 688 36.19 9.91 -6.03
C LYS A 688 35.50 8.79 -5.26
N ALA A 689 34.18 8.68 -5.42
CA ALA A 689 33.38 7.64 -4.79
C ALA A 689 33.41 6.34 -5.63
N LYS A 690 32.96 5.23 -5.03
CA LYS A 690 32.83 3.93 -5.74
C LYS A 690 31.95 4.00 -6.98
N THR A 691 30.99 4.93 -7.01
CA THR A 691 30.08 5.15 -8.14
C THR A 691 30.59 6.21 -9.13
N GLY A 692 31.79 6.76 -8.92
CA GLY A 692 32.39 7.83 -9.73
C GLY A 692 32.53 9.15 -8.94
N THR A 693 32.59 10.27 -9.66
CA THR A 693 32.72 11.59 -9.04
C THR A 693 31.47 12.02 -8.27
N MET A 694 31.67 12.59 -7.08
CA MET A 694 30.65 13.20 -6.23
C MET A 694 31.13 14.57 -5.74
N LEU A 695 30.21 15.52 -5.60
CA LEU A 695 30.49 16.81 -4.94
C LEU A 695 29.79 16.85 -3.58
N GLU A 696 30.54 17.16 -2.54
CA GLU A 696 29.96 17.47 -1.23
C GLU A 696 29.78 18.99 -1.15
N VAL A 697 28.56 19.43 -0.87
CA VAL A 697 28.20 20.84 -0.77
C VAL A 697 27.44 21.09 0.52
N GLU A 698 27.62 22.26 1.10
CA GLU A 698 26.82 22.76 2.20
C GLU A 698 25.90 23.87 1.67
N VAL A 699 24.61 23.74 1.94
CA VAL A 699 23.57 24.69 1.50
C VAL A 699 22.74 25.03 2.73
N LEU A 700 22.70 26.30 3.11
CA LEU A 700 22.01 26.81 4.30
C LEU A 700 22.34 26.03 5.58
N GLY A 701 23.60 25.62 5.74
CA GLY A 701 24.08 24.81 6.89
C GLY A 701 23.73 23.33 6.82
N VAL A 702 23.14 22.84 5.72
CA VAL A 702 22.84 21.41 5.52
C VAL A 702 23.79 20.80 4.49
N ARG A 703 24.41 19.66 4.86
CA ARG A 703 25.28 18.90 3.96
C ARG A 703 24.47 18.15 2.90
N CYS A 704 24.90 18.25 1.64
CA CYS A 704 24.31 17.56 0.51
C CYS A 704 25.38 16.88 -0.34
N ASP A 705 25.11 15.64 -0.73
CA ASP A 705 25.99 14.80 -1.54
C ASP A 705 25.46 14.74 -2.97
N LEU A 706 26.11 15.43 -3.91
CA LEU A 706 25.65 15.59 -5.27
C LEU A 706 26.35 14.61 -6.23
N GLN A 707 25.58 13.67 -6.77
CA GLN A 707 26.01 12.70 -7.78
C GLN A 707 25.39 13.00 -9.14
N TYR A 708 26.04 12.56 -10.22
CA TYR A 708 25.55 12.76 -11.58
C TYR A 708 25.51 11.46 -12.39
N CYS A 709 24.39 11.27 -13.10
CA CYS A 709 24.17 10.19 -14.03
C CYS A 709 23.76 10.72 -15.41
N GLN A 710 24.54 10.39 -16.43
CA GLN A 710 24.18 10.69 -17.82
C GLN A 710 23.19 9.64 -18.33
N ALA A 711 21.92 10.03 -18.52
CA ALA A 711 20.87 9.17 -19.05
C ALA A 711 19.80 9.99 -19.81
N PRO A 712 20.06 10.39 -21.08
CA PRO A 712 19.17 11.22 -21.89
C PRO A 712 17.73 10.66 -21.98
N ASN A 713 17.59 9.38 -22.34
CA ASN A 713 16.28 8.75 -22.52
C ASN A 713 15.46 8.67 -21.21
N ILE A 714 16.13 8.64 -20.06
CA ILE A 714 15.50 8.59 -18.75
C ILE A 714 15.05 9.99 -18.33
N VAL A 715 15.87 11.02 -18.52
CA VAL A 715 15.53 12.40 -18.12
C VAL A 715 14.38 12.98 -18.95
N ASP A 716 14.31 12.64 -20.24
CA ASP A 716 13.25 13.15 -21.14
C ASP A 716 11.85 12.64 -20.76
N GLN A 717 11.77 11.49 -20.11
CA GLN A 717 10.53 10.83 -19.69
C GLN A 717 10.39 10.81 -18.17
N TRP A 718 11.14 11.66 -17.47
CA TRP A 718 11.12 11.73 -16.02
C TRP A 718 9.83 12.39 -15.51
N PRO A 719 9.24 11.92 -14.40
CA PRO A 719 9.56 10.71 -13.62
C PRO A 719 8.84 9.45 -14.11
N ASP A 720 7.96 9.56 -15.10
CA ASP A 720 7.06 8.48 -15.54
C ASP A 720 7.79 7.22 -16.01
N VAL A 721 9.00 7.36 -16.55
CA VAL A 721 9.87 6.24 -16.94
C VAL A 721 10.09 5.23 -15.81
N LEU A 722 10.11 5.66 -14.55
CA LEU A 722 10.31 4.77 -13.41
C LEU A 722 9.09 3.89 -13.09
N LYS A 723 7.90 4.20 -13.64
CA LYS A 723 6.72 3.34 -13.53
C LYS A 723 6.85 2.06 -14.37
N ARG A 724 7.79 2.02 -15.32
CA ARG A 724 8.06 0.87 -16.18
C ARG A 724 8.73 -0.28 -15.39
N PRO A 725 8.52 -1.54 -15.80
CA PRO A 725 9.16 -2.68 -15.16
C PRO A 725 10.69 -2.61 -15.30
N ALA A 726 11.42 -3.26 -14.38
CA ALA A 726 12.88 -3.27 -14.40
C ALA A 726 13.48 -3.92 -15.67
N SER A 727 12.71 -4.77 -16.36
CA SER A 727 13.05 -5.42 -17.63
C SER A 727 12.76 -4.57 -18.87
N ASP A 728 12.23 -3.35 -18.72
CA ASP A 728 11.93 -2.48 -19.84
C ASP A 728 13.22 -2.11 -20.62
N PRO A 729 13.20 -2.12 -21.97
CA PRO A 729 14.38 -1.81 -22.78
C PRO A 729 15.01 -0.46 -22.48
N VAL A 730 14.26 0.51 -21.94
CA VAL A 730 14.79 1.82 -21.53
C VAL A 730 15.89 1.71 -20.47
N PHE A 731 15.93 0.61 -19.71
CA PHE A 731 16.95 0.31 -18.71
C PHE A 731 18.09 -0.59 -19.24
N SER A 732 18.18 -0.80 -20.55
CA SER A 732 19.32 -1.49 -21.18
C SER A 732 20.54 -0.56 -21.26
N LEU A 733 21.06 -0.19 -20.10
CA LEU A 733 22.17 0.75 -19.92
C LEU A 733 23.40 -0.01 -19.42
N SER A 734 24.59 0.60 -19.51
CA SER A 734 25.81 0.03 -18.94
C SER A 734 25.68 -0.20 -17.43
N ALA A 735 26.38 -1.21 -16.91
CA ALA A 735 26.31 -1.57 -15.49
C ALA A 735 26.69 -0.38 -14.57
N GLN A 736 27.70 0.40 -14.95
CA GLN A 736 28.08 1.64 -14.25
C GLN A 736 26.96 2.69 -14.21
N THR A 737 26.24 2.91 -15.32
CA THR A 737 25.10 3.83 -15.37
C THR A 737 23.95 3.31 -14.52
N LEU A 738 23.68 2.00 -14.57
CA LEU A 738 22.67 1.37 -13.72
C LEU A 738 23.01 1.47 -12.23
N LEU A 739 24.29 1.34 -11.86
CA LEU A 739 24.76 1.52 -10.49
C LEU A 739 24.49 2.95 -9.99
N LYS A 740 24.73 3.97 -10.83
CA LYS A 740 24.42 5.38 -10.53
C LYS A 740 22.91 5.65 -10.44
N LEU A 741 22.09 5.00 -11.28
CA LEU A 741 20.63 5.12 -11.24
C LEU A 741 19.98 4.31 -10.11
N LYS A 742 20.69 3.32 -9.56
CA LYS A 742 20.16 2.37 -8.58
C LYS A 742 19.46 3.04 -7.40
N PRO A 743 20.01 4.08 -6.73
CA PRO A 743 19.35 4.72 -5.59
C PRO A 743 17.98 5.32 -5.95
N ALA A 744 17.85 5.94 -7.12
CA ALA A 744 16.56 6.47 -7.58
C ALA A 744 15.59 5.34 -7.95
N ARG A 745 16.05 4.31 -8.67
CA ARG A 745 15.18 3.18 -9.05
C ARG A 745 14.64 2.44 -7.81
N ASP A 746 15.52 2.15 -6.85
CA ASP A 746 15.15 1.53 -5.57
C ASP A 746 14.18 2.43 -4.79
N LEU A 747 14.49 3.72 -4.62
CA LEU A 747 13.64 4.66 -3.90
C LEU A 747 12.22 4.71 -4.48
N PHE A 748 12.08 4.90 -5.79
CA PHE A 748 10.78 4.98 -6.42
C PHE A 748 10.01 3.66 -6.30
N TYR A 749 10.69 2.51 -6.39
CA TYR A 749 10.08 1.21 -6.13
C TYR A 749 9.60 1.05 -4.68
N LEU A 750 10.40 1.48 -3.72
CA LEU A 750 10.05 1.42 -2.30
C LEU A 750 8.84 2.28 -1.99
N GLN A 751 8.84 3.54 -2.42
CA GLN A 751 7.72 4.46 -2.19
C GLN A 751 6.40 3.89 -2.75
N ARG A 752 6.42 3.31 -3.96
CA ARG A 752 5.22 2.76 -4.61
C ARG A 752 4.79 1.39 -4.09
N SER A 753 5.66 0.64 -3.41
CA SER A 753 5.38 -0.76 -3.03
C SER A 753 5.28 -1.02 -1.52
N ILE A 754 5.85 -0.15 -0.69
CA ILE A 754 5.66 -0.23 0.77
C ILE A 754 4.18 0.04 1.07
N PRO A 755 3.48 -0.87 1.77
CA PRO A 755 2.04 -0.76 2.09
C PRO A 755 1.65 0.57 2.73
N ASP A 756 2.30 0.89 3.84
CA ASP A 756 2.10 2.11 4.61
C ASP A 756 3.47 2.72 4.94
N LEU A 757 3.75 3.86 4.31
CA LEU A 757 5.03 4.54 4.51
C LEU A 757 5.17 5.14 5.91
N ALA A 758 4.07 5.54 6.55
CA ALA A 758 4.13 6.13 7.89
C ALA A 758 4.50 5.06 8.92
N GLN A 759 3.84 3.89 8.86
CA GLN A 759 4.20 2.74 9.71
C GLN A 759 5.64 2.27 9.45
N PHE A 760 6.04 2.19 8.17
CA PHE A 760 7.41 1.82 7.80
C PHE A 760 8.44 2.80 8.38
N ARG A 761 8.23 4.11 8.23
CA ARG A 761 9.15 5.14 8.73
C ARG A 761 9.24 5.12 10.24
N LEU A 762 8.11 5.03 10.94
CA LEU A 762 8.11 4.97 12.40
C LEU A 762 8.84 3.71 12.91
N SER A 763 8.57 2.55 12.31
CA SER A 763 9.27 1.30 12.63
C SER A 763 10.77 1.39 12.32
N TYR A 764 11.12 1.98 11.18
CA TYR A 764 12.52 2.19 10.78
C TYR A 764 13.25 3.09 11.77
N GLN A 765 12.66 4.20 12.20
CA GLN A 765 13.29 5.08 13.18
C GLN A 765 13.49 4.38 14.52
N ALA A 766 12.51 3.59 15.00
CA ALA A 766 12.68 2.79 16.21
C ALA A 766 13.85 1.80 16.08
N ILE A 767 13.93 1.06 14.98
CA ILE A 767 15.00 0.07 14.74
C ILE A 767 16.36 0.76 14.54
N LYS A 768 16.42 1.88 13.81
CA LYS A 768 17.65 2.67 13.62
C LYS A 768 18.15 3.23 14.95
N THR A 769 17.28 3.79 15.77
CA THR A 769 17.62 4.32 17.09
C THR A 769 18.11 3.21 18.01
N TRP A 770 17.45 2.05 18.01
CA TRP A 770 17.94 0.86 18.71
C TRP A 770 19.33 0.44 18.21
N ALA A 771 19.53 0.31 16.90
CA ALA A 771 20.80 -0.13 16.32
C ALA A 771 21.95 0.84 16.64
N LYS A 772 21.68 2.15 16.61
CA LYS A 772 22.63 3.21 17.03
C LYS A 772 22.94 3.10 18.52
N ALA A 773 21.92 2.99 19.38
CA ALA A 773 22.11 2.83 20.81
C ALA A 773 22.96 1.59 21.12
N ARG A 774 22.77 0.48 20.39
CA ARG A 774 23.55 -0.75 20.62
C ARG A 774 24.92 -0.78 19.93
N GLY A 775 25.32 0.29 19.22
CA GLY A 775 26.62 0.34 18.54
C GLY A 775 26.75 -0.66 17.39
N ILE A 776 25.64 -0.97 16.70
CA ILE A 776 25.59 -1.88 15.55
C ILE A 776 25.06 -1.19 14.29
N TYR A 777 25.15 0.15 14.25
CA TYR A 777 24.77 0.98 13.09
C TYR A 777 26.01 1.70 12.52
N ALA A 778 26.80 1.00 11.72
CA ALA A 778 27.86 1.57 10.88
C ALA A 778 28.35 0.55 9.84
N ALA A 779 27.89 0.67 8.59
CA ALA A 779 28.22 -0.28 7.52
C ALA A 779 29.73 -0.39 7.22
N LYS A 780 30.50 0.70 7.42
CA LYS A 780 31.96 0.71 7.26
C LYS A 780 32.68 -0.28 8.20
N PHE A 781 32.15 -0.47 9.41
CA PHE A 781 32.68 -1.39 10.42
C PHE A 781 32.12 -2.82 10.30
N GLY A 782 31.43 -3.13 9.20
CA GLY A 782 30.80 -4.43 8.98
C GLY A 782 29.52 -4.67 9.77
N TYR A 783 28.88 -3.59 10.27
CA TYR A 783 27.57 -3.65 10.93
C TYR A 783 26.42 -3.22 10.00
N LEU A 784 25.23 -2.97 10.55
CA LEU A 784 24.06 -2.54 9.80
C LEU A 784 24.20 -1.08 9.36
N GLY A 785 23.57 -0.73 8.24
CA GLY A 785 23.46 0.62 7.70
C GLY A 785 22.03 0.88 7.25
N GLY A 786 21.76 2.06 6.70
CA GLY A 786 20.40 2.45 6.36
C GLY A 786 19.72 1.49 5.38
N ILE A 787 20.39 1.19 4.26
CA ILE A 787 19.88 0.24 3.26
C ILE A 787 19.69 -1.18 3.81
N HIS A 788 20.55 -1.62 4.74
CA HIS A 788 20.43 -2.93 5.40
C HIS A 788 19.11 -3.02 6.19
N LEU A 789 18.82 -2.00 7.00
CA LEU A 789 17.57 -1.92 7.76
C LEU A 789 16.35 -1.83 6.84
N THR A 790 16.45 -1.09 5.73
CA THR A 790 15.39 -1.00 4.72
C THR A 790 15.08 -2.37 4.13
N VAL A 791 16.07 -3.12 3.65
CA VAL A 791 15.87 -4.48 3.08
C VAL A 791 15.22 -5.41 4.10
N MET A 792 15.71 -5.40 5.33
CA MET A 792 15.18 -6.26 6.40
C MET A 792 13.73 -5.91 6.77
N LEU A 793 13.41 -4.61 6.85
CA LEU A 793 12.09 -4.15 7.27
C LEU A 793 11.04 -4.25 6.17
N VAL A 794 11.40 -3.98 4.91
CA VAL A 794 10.47 -4.07 3.76
C VAL A 794 9.93 -5.48 3.61
N ASN A 795 10.78 -6.50 3.76
CA ASN A 795 10.35 -7.90 3.72
C ASN A 795 9.26 -8.16 4.78
N VAL A 796 9.51 -7.77 6.03
CA VAL A 796 8.55 -7.95 7.14
C VAL A 796 7.25 -7.17 6.88
N CYS A 797 7.33 -5.89 6.52
CA CYS A 797 6.14 -5.08 6.27
C CYS A 797 5.26 -5.63 5.15
N LYS A 798 5.87 -6.08 4.04
CA LYS A 798 5.12 -6.58 2.89
C LYS A 798 4.49 -7.94 3.16
N VAL A 799 5.24 -8.90 3.69
CA VAL A 799 4.71 -10.24 3.97
C VAL A 799 3.57 -10.18 4.99
N LEU A 800 3.73 -9.41 6.07
CA LEU A 800 2.69 -9.29 7.10
C LEU A 800 1.38 -8.69 6.61
N ILE A 801 1.41 -7.82 5.60
CA ILE A 801 0.24 -7.11 5.10
C ILE A 801 -0.36 -7.83 3.88
N HIS A 802 0.45 -8.56 3.10
CA HIS A 802 0.00 -9.35 1.95
C HIS A 802 -0.97 -10.46 2.37
N ASP A 803 -0.66 -11.19 3.44
CA ASP A 803 -1.50 -12.27 4.00
C ASP A 803 -2.82 -11.79 4.63
N GLY A 804 -3.05 -10.47 4.63
CA GLY A 804 -4.27 -9.84 5.12
C GLY A 804 -4.30 -9.53 6.62
N GLY A 805 -4.98 -8.44 6.98
CA GLY A 805 -5.32 -8.09 8.36
C GLY A 805 -4.81 -6.73 8.85
N ALA A 806 -5.38 -6.28 9.96
CA ALA A 806 -4.90 -5.08 10.64
C ALA A 806 -3.58 -5.37 11.37
N ILE A 807 -2.50 -4.83 10.83
CA ILE A 807 -1.15 -4.87 11.40
C ILE A 807 -0.84 -3.48 11.95
N SER A 808 -0.47 -3.40 13.23
CA SER A 808 -0.01 -2.15 13.84
C SER A 808 1.50 -1.99 13.72
N THR A 809 2.00 -0.74 13.83
CA THR A 809 3.44 -0.46 13.94
C THR A 809 4.12 -1.29 15.03
N ALA A 810 3.46 -1.51 16.17
CA ALA A 810 4.00 -2.32 17.26
C ALA A 810 4.13 -3.80 16.88
N ASP A 811 3.16 -4.34 16.13
CA ASP A 811 3.21 -5.72 15.60
C ASP A 811 4.36 -5.87 14.60
N ILE A 812 4.62 -4.86 13.75
CA ILE A 812 5.73 -4.87 12.80
C ILE A 812 7.07 -4.93 13.54
N ILE A 813 7.29 -4.06 14.53
CA ILE A 813 8.55 -4.03 15.29
C ILE A 813 8.74 -5.33 16.08
N THR A 814 7.70 -5.81 16.76
CA THR A 814 7.78 -7.06 17.54
C THR A 814 8.07 -8.25 16.63
N THR A 815 7.42 -8.33 15.47
CA THR A 815 7.66 -9.37 14.49
C THR A 815 9.06 -9.29 13.88
N PHE A 816 9.56 -8.08 13.59
CA PHE A 816 10.91 -7.87 13.06
C PHE A 816 11.97 -8.50 13.99
N PHE A 817 11.93 -8.17 15.28
CA PHE A 817 12.90 -8.72 16.22
C PHE A 817 12.74 -10.22 16.44
N ASP A 818 11.50 -10.72 16.44
CA ASP A 818 11.22 -12.14 16.65
C ASP A 818 11.58 -13.02 15.44
N HIS A 819 11.38 -12.52 14.23
CA HIS A 819 11.79 -13.18 13.00
C HIS A 819 13.33 -13.23 12.92
N TYR A 820 14.00 -12.08 13.02
CA TYR A 820 15.46 -12.02 12.87
C TYR A 820 16.25 -12.56 14.07
N ALA A 821 15.63 -12.74 15.24
CA ALA A 821 16.24 -13.46 16.36
C ALA A 821 16.39 -14.97 16.10
N ARG A 822 15.55 -15.55 15.24
CA ARG A 822 15.49 -16.99 14.91
C ARG A 822 16.05 -17.32 13.51
N PHE A 823 16.43 -16.30 12.75
CA PHE A 823 16.91 -16.43 11.38
C PHE A 823 18.29 -17.11 11.31
N ASP A 824 18.46 -18.08 10.39
CA ASP A 824 19.75 -18.76 10.16
C ASP A 824 20.59 -17.96 9.16
N TRP A 825 21.35 -16.97 9.68
CA TRP A 825 22.18 -16.09 8.86
C TRP A 825 23.25 -16.81 8.01
N GLU A 826 23.61 -18.05 8.35
CA GLU A 826 24.61 -18.83 7.61
C GLU A 826 24.03 -19.46 6.34
N LYS A 827 22.74 -19.83 6.36
CA LYS A 827 22.08 -20.52 5.24
C LYS A 827 21.10 -19.63 4.48
N ASP A 828 20.37 -18.80 5.21
CA ASP A 828 19.23 -18.05 4.69
C ASP A 828 19.64 -16.69 4.12
N MET A 829 18.77 -16.10 3.31
CA MET A 829 18.98 -14.79 2.69
C MET A 829 17.75 -13.90 2.88
N VAL A 830 17.97 -12.60 3.06
CA VAL A 830 16.88 -11.62 3.20
C VAL A 830 16.72 -10.87 1.89
N TYR A 831 15.51 -10.88 1.36
CA TYR A 831 15.14 -10.19 0.13
C TYR A 831 13.64 -9.86 0.13
N ASP A 832 13.21 -9.00 -0.78
CA ASP A 832 11.79 -8.74 -1.05
C ASP A 832 11.25 -9.81 -2.01
N PRO A 833 10.44 -10.78 -1.55
CA PRO A 833 9.95 -11.88 -2.39
C PRO A 833 8.99 -11.39 -3.49
N PHE A 834 8.36 -10.23 -3.29
CA PHE A 834 7.43 -9.65 -4.23
C PHE A 834 8.13 -8.96 -5.40
N PHE A 835 9.35 -8.45 -5.18
CA PHE A 835 10.21 -7.96 -6.26
C PHE A 835 10.92 -9.12 -6.98
N HIS A 836 11.50 -10.04 -6.22
CA HIS A 836 12.35 -11.12 -6.74
C HIS A 836 11.57 -12.41 -6.96
N LYS A 837 10.55 -12.38 -7.85
CA LYS A 837 9.70 -13.55 -8.15
C LYS A 837 10.49 -14.78 -8.65
N ASN A 838 11.62 -14.56 -9.33
CA ASN A 838 12.49 -15.60 -9.88
C ASN A 838 13.95 -15.36 -9.47
N LEU A 839 14.23 -15.36 -8.16
CA LEU A 839 15.57 -15.09 -7.65
C LEU A 839 16.57 -16.20 -7.99
N ARG A 840 17.56 -15.87 -8.82
CA ARG A 840 18.72 -16.72 -9.08
C ARG A 840 19.95 -16.12 -8.40
N TYR A 841 20.14 -16.40 -7.11
CA TYR A 841 21.28 -15.93 -6.33
C TYR A 841 21.95 -17.11 -5.62
N HIS A 842 23.27 -17.24 -5.77
CA HIS A 842 24.07 -18.27 -5.11
C HIS A 842 25.03 -17.64 -4.09
N ARG A 843 24.93 -18.08 -2.82
CA ARG A 843 25.81 -17.64 -1.73
C ARG A 843 27.24 -18.08 -2.00
N ILE A 844 28.18 -17.13 -1.89
CA ILE A 844 29.62 -17.45 -1.90
C ILE A 844 30.09 -17.62 -0.44
N GLY A 845 31.02 -18.56 -0.18
CA GLY A 845 31.49 -18.87 1.17
C GLY A 845 32.16 -17.74 1.98
N ARG A 846 32.42 -16.57 1.37
CA ARG A 846 32.91 -15.37 2.07
C ARG A 846 31.79 -14.44 2.56
N GLU A 847 30.54 -14.66 2.13
CA GLU A 847 29.40 -13.81 2.47
C GLU A 847 28.77 -14.25 3.79
N ALA A 848 29.03 -13.48 4.85
CA ALA A 848 28.48 -13.76 6.17
C ALA A 848 27.00 -13.35 6.29
N LEU A 849 26.61 -12.24 5.65
CA LEU A 849 25.24 -11.72 5.63
C LEU A 849 24.81 -11.49 4.17
N ILE A 850 23.59 -11.91 3.84
CA ILE A 850 23.00 -11.69 2.51
C ILE A 850 21.74 -10.85 2.65
N LEU A 851 21.87 -9.57 2.30
CA LEU A 851 20.75 -8.62 2.24
C LEU A 851 20.63 -8.13 0.80
N LEU A 852 19.70 -8.71 0.04
CA LEU A 852 19.53 -8.42 -1.37
C LEU A 852 18.64 -7.18 -1.55
N GLY A 853 19.19 -6.14 -2.16
CA GLY A 853 18.41 -4.99 -2.65
C GLY A 853 17.58 -5.34 -3.88
N TRP A 854 16.97 -4.34 -4.50
CA TRP A 854 16.02 -4.55 -5.61
C TRP A 854 16.72 -4.62 -6.96
N HIS A 855 17.22 -3.49 -7.47
CA HIS A 855 17.75 -3.45 -8.83
C HIS A 855 19.22 -3.90 -8.90
N SER A 856 19.53 -4.73 -9.91
CA SER A 856 20.89 -5.02 -10.41
C SER A 856 21.61 -3.71 -10.79
N PRO A 857 22.96 -3.67 -10.79
CA PRO A 857 23.90 -4.81 -10.82
C PRO A 857 24.38 -5.37 -9.47
N THR A 858 24.58 -4.53 -8.44
CA THR A 858 24.98 -5.00 -7.11
C THR A 858 23.75 -5.32 -6.23
N LEU A 859 23.41 -6.62 -6.09
CA LEU A 859 22.26 -7.06 -5.28
C LEU A 859 22.58 -7.15 -3.78
N ASN A 860 23.61 -7.90 -3.38
CA ASN A 860 23.97 -7.99 -1.96
C ASN A 860 24.56 -6.66 -1.48
N THR A 861 23.85 -6.02 -0.55
CA THR A 861 24.22 -4.71 0.01
C THR A 861 25.20 -4.85 1.18
N ALA A 862 25.28 -6.02 1.82
CA ALA A 862 26.02 -6.27 3.06
C ALA A 862 27.46 -6.77 2.87
N LEU A 863 28.17 -6.28 1.85
CA LEU A 863 29.50 -6.81 1.44
C LEU A 863 30.60 -6.67 2.50
N ASN A 864 30.50 -5.69 3.41
CA ASN A 864 31.49 -5.44 4.45
C ASN A 864 31.25 -6.26 5.73
N THR A 865 30.15 -7.02 5.79
CA THR A 865 29.81 -7.80 6.98
C THR A 865 30.67 -9.05 7.08
N SER A 866 30.99 -9.45 8.31
CA SER A 866 31.83 -10.61 8.59
C SER A 866 31.14 -11.54 9.59
N VAL A 867 31.60 -12.77 9.69
CA VAL A 867 31.02 -13.77 10.62
C VAL A 867 30.98 -13.23 12.07
N PRO A 868 32.04 -12.59 12.61
CA PRO A 868 32.00 -11.98 13.95
C PRO A 868 30.93 -10.89 14.10
N THR A 869 30.82 -9.98 13.12
CA THR A 869 29.85 -8.88 13.22
C THR A 869 28.41 -9.40 13.10
N VAL A 870 28.17 -10.43 12.28
CA VAL A 870 26.87 -11.10 12.19
C VAL A 870 26.49 -11.80 13.50
N LYS A 871 27.44 -12.44 14.19
CA LYS A 871 27.19 -13.02 15.53
C LYS A 871 26.76 -11.95 16.54
N ILE A 872 27.40 -10.78 16.53
CA ILE A 872 27.04 -9.65 17.40
C ILE A 872 25.64 -9.11 17.07
N ILE A 873 25.35 -8.90 15.77
CA ILE A 873 24.01 -8.47 15.31
C ILE A 873 22.94 -9.47 15.76
N SER A 874 23.18 -10.76 15.57
CA SER A 874 22.26 -11.83 15.98
C SER A 874 22.04 -11.86 17.50
N ALA A 875 23.09 -11.67 18.31
CA ALA A 875 22.97 -11.61 19.76
C ALA A 875 22.12 -10.41 20.22
N GLU A 876 22.32 -9.22 19.64
CA GLU A 876 21.55 -8.02 19.97
C GLU A 876 20.08 -8.14 19.51
N LEU A 877 19.81 -8.76 18.35
CA LEU A 877 18.44 -9.07 17.91
C LEU A 877 17.72 -10.02 18.88
N ARG A 878 18.40 -11.08 19.35
CA ARG A 878 17.85 -12.00 20.37
C ARG A 878 17.59 -11.28 21.68
N ARG A 879 18.49 -10.38 22.10
CA ARG A 879 18.31 -9.55 23.29
C ARG A 879 17.07 -8.65 23.16
N ALA A 880 16.91 -7.96 22.04
CA ALA A 880 15.75 -7.12 21.78
C ALA A 880 14.44 -7.93 21.79
N ASN A 881 14.43 -9.11 21.17
CA ASN A 881 13.25 -9.99 21.21
C ASN A 881 12.89 -10.42 22.63
N LYS A 882 13.90 -10.74 23.48
CA LYS A 882 13.66 -11.07 24.90
C LYS A 882 13.06 -9.91 25.68
N LEU A 883 13.53 -8.68 25.45
CA LEU A 883 12.99 -7.47 26.09
C LEU A 883 11.53 -7.22 25.68
N LEU A 884 11.23 -7.34 24.39
CA LEU A 884 9.87 -7.14 23.86
C LEU A 884 8.90 -8.27 24.24
N SER A 885 9.42 -9.46 24.54
CA SER A 885 8.61 -10.61 24.99
C SER A 885 8.47 -10.68 26.52
N GLY A 886 9.16 -9.83 27.27
CA GLY A 886 9.18 -9.84 28.73
C GLY A 886 7.89 -9.32 29.37
N ILE A 887 7.62 -9.76 30.60
CA ILE A 887 6.51 -9.23 31.41
C ILE A 887 6.83 -7.77 31.75
N GLY A 888 5.92 -6.85 31.39
CA GLY A 888 6.14 -5.41 31.58
C GLY A 888 6.98 -4.73 30.49
N ALA A 889 7.07 -5.31 29.30
CA ALA A 889 7.78 -4.72 28.17
C ALA A 889 7.34 -3.27 27.89
N SER A 890 8.33 -2.38 27.73
CA SER A 890 8.14 -0.95 27.47
C SER A 890 9.05 -0.48 26.33
N TRP A 891 8.67 0.60 25.64
CA TRP A 891 9.49 1.16 24.55
C TRP A 891 10.82 1.70 25.07
N GLU A 892 10.84 2.23 26.30
CA GLU A 892 12.03 2.74 27.00
C GLU A 892 13.04 1.62 27.31
N SER A 893 12.58 0.38 27.50
CA SER A 893 13.48 -0.76 27.70
C SER A 893 14.27 -1.12 26.43
N LEU A 894 13.67 -0.91 25.25
CA LEU A 894 14.30 -1.10 23.95
C LEU A 894 15.13 0.12 23.53
N LEU A 895 14.61 1.32 23.83
CA LEU A 895 15.14 2.63 23.47
C LEU A 895 15.52 3.39 24.74
N PRO A 896 16.67 3.08 25.36
CA PRO A 896 17.07 3.72 26.62
C PRO A 896 17.26 5.24 26.42
N VAL A 897 16.55 6.01 27.24
CA VAL A 897 16.62 7.48 27.25
C VAL A 897 17.91 7.92 27.97
N PRO A 898 18.72 8.83 27.40
CA PRO A 898 19.82 9.44 28.13
C PRO A 898 19.29 10.19 29.35
N GLU A 899 19.78 9.88 30.55
CA GLU A 899 19.39 10.62 31.75
C GLU A 899 19.69 12.11 31.55
N SER A 900 18.63 12.92 31.57
CA SER A 900 18.69 14.36 31.38
C SER A 900 19.25 15.00 32.65
N GLY A 901 20.57 15.06 32.77
CA GLY A 901 21.22 15.68 33.92
C GLY A 901 22.74 15.49 33.91
N ARG A 902 23.46 16.60 33.70
CA ARG A 902 24.93 16.78 33.61
C ARG A 902 25.46 16.60 32.19
N GLY A 903 26.23 17.59 31.72
CA GLY A 903 26.84 17.67 30.39
C GLY A 903 27.90 16.59 30.12
N SER A 904 27.51 15.32 30.20
CA SER A 904 28.32 14.18 29.78
C SER A 904 28.06 13.90 28.30
N ILE A 905 29.09 14.07 27.48
CA ILE A 905 29.10 13.79 26.02
C ILE A 905 29.06 12.25 25.77
N MET A 906 29.09 11.43 26.82
CA MET A 906 28.96 9.97 26.71
C MET A 906 27.50 9.51 26.65
N THR A 907 27.17 8.68 25.65
CA THR A 907 25.90 7.96 25.63
C THR A 907 25.90 6.82 26.66
N PRO A 908 24.77 6.51 27.33
CA PRO A 908 24.69 5.41 28.29
C PRO A 908 25.17 4.07 27.75
N SER A 909 25.02 3.86 26.43
CA SER A 909 25.42 2.63 25.78
C SER A 909 26.92 2.55 25.49
N ALA A 910 27.58 3.67 25.19
CA ALA A 910 29.04 3.71 25.12
C ALA A 910 29.67 3.46 26.50
N THR A 911 29.07 4.00 27.57
CA THR A 911 29.49 3.69 28.95
C THR A 911 29.27 2.20 29.26
N ASN A 912 28.12 1.64 28.86
CA ASN A 912 27.86 0.21 28.99
C ASN A 912 28.90 -0.64 28.23
N PHE A 913 29.30 -0.23 27.03
CA PHE A 913 30.37 -0.89 26.28
C PHE A 913 31.71 -0.87 27.03
N LEU A 914 32.15 0.28 27.53
CA LEU A 914 33.41 0.41 28.29
C LEU A 914 33.44 -0.44 29.57
N THR A 915 32.28 -0.66 30.18
CA THR A 915 32.11 -1.45 31.41
C THR A 915 31.85 -2.94 31.16
N SER A 916 31.44 -3.32 29.94
CA SER A 916 31.09 -4.71 29.60
C SER A 916 32.30 -5.61 29.37
N PHE A 917 33.46 -5.05 29.00
CA PHE A 917 34.65 -5.82 28.67
C PHE A 917 35.78 -5.56 29.68
N ARG A 918 36.56 -6.61 29.98
CA ARG A 918 37.73 -6.50 30.88
C ARG A 918 39.00 -6.07 30.15
N SER A 919 39.06 -6.30 28.84
CA SER A 919 40.22 -6.02 28.00
C SER A 919 39.77 -5.52 26.64
N PHE A 920 40.54 -4.61 26.07
CA PHE A 920 40.25 -3.95 24.82
C PHE A 920 41.49 -3.99 23.91
N VAL A 921 41.26 -3.97 22.60
CA VAL A 921 42.26 -3.48 21.65
C VAL A 921 42.05 -1.98 21.51
N ASP A 922 43.10 -1.20 21.76
CA ASP A 922 43.16 0.24 21.53
C ASP A 922 43.88 0.50 20.20
N LEU A 923 43.14 1.03 19.22
CA LEU A 923 43.66 1.51 17.94
C LEU A 923 43.81 3.03 18.04
N ARG A 924 44.99 3.49 18.48
CA ARG A 924 45.24 4.89 18.79
C ARG A 924 45.87 5.60 17.59
N VAL A 925 45.27 6.73 17.21
CA VAL A 925 45.73 7.64 16.18
C VAL A 925 46.09 8.96 16.83
N HIS A 926 47.26 9.48 16.49
CA HIS A 926 47.68 10.83 16.83
C HIS A 926 48.07 11.55 15.54
N TYR A 927 47.49 12.71 15.27
CA TYR A 927 47.77 13.54 14.11
C TYR A 927 48.14 14.95 14.60
N TRP A 928 49.33 15.45 14.23
CA TRP A 928 49.80 16.79 14.59
C TRP A 928 50.08 17.67 13.35
N GLY A 929 49.47 17.34 12.22
CA GLY A 929 49.67 18.05 10.96
C GLY A 929 48.76 19.27 10.82
N ALA A 930 49.17 20.24 10.01
CA ALA A 930 48.38 21.44 9.73
C ALA A 930 47.20 21.19 8.76
N SER A 931 47.14 20.03 8.08
CA SER A 931 46.18 19.75 7.00
C SER A 931 45.06 18.82 7.46
N LEU A 932 43.89 19.39 7.72
CA LEU A 932 42.71 18.64 8.15
C LEU A 932 42.14 17.71 7.06
N GLU A 933 42.45 17.97 5.79
CA GLU A 933 42.10 17.06 4.70
C GLU A 933 42.87 15.74 4.77
N ARG A 934 44.19 15.82 5.01
CA ARG A 934 45.03 14.62 5.15
C ARG A 934 44.62 13.79 6.36
N GLU A 935 44.27 14.44 7.47
CA GLU A 935 43.72 13.78 8.65
C GLU A 935 42.42 13.03 8.33
N SER A 936 41.45 13.69 7.69
CA SER A 936 40.18 13.06 7.31
C SER A 936 40.37 11.86 6.38
N ARG A 937 41.30 11.95 5.42
CA ARG A 937 41.66 10.84 4.53
C ARG A 937 42.29 9.67 5.30
N LEU A 938 43.21 9.93 6.22
CA LEU A 938 43.83 8.91 7.08
C LEU A 938 42.80 8.19 7.95
N ILE A 939 41.95 8.95 8.65
CA ILE A 939 40.91 8.39 9.52
C ILE A 939 39.91 7.59 8.70
N GLY A 940 39.43 8.12 7.58
CA GLY A 940 38.50 7.40 6.69
C GLY A 940 39.09 6.11 6.13
N TRP A 941 40.39 6.10 5.83
CA TRP A 941 41.09 4.89 5.40
C TRP A 941 41.21 3.86 6.54
N LEU A 942 41.62 4.28 7.74
CA LEU A 942 41.67 3.41 8.93
C LEU A 942 40.30 2.76 9.22
N GLU A 943 39.22 3.54 9.22
CA GLU A 943 37.85 3.05 9.42
C GLU A 943 37.48 1.94 8.43
N SER A 944 37.90 2.08 7.17
CA SER A 944 37.61 1.10 6.11
C SER A 944 38.31 -0.24 6.33
N ARG A 945 39.40 -0.27 7.10
CA ARG A 945 40.21 -1.47 7.38
C ARG A 945 39.83 -2.16 8.68
N CYS A 946 39.14 -1.49 9.60
CA CYS A 946 38.69 -2.04 10.88
C CYS A 946 37.88 -3.35 10.75
N ALA A 947 37.03 -3.48 9.71
CA ALA A 947 36.28 -4.72 9.48
C ALA A 947 37.19 -5.91 9.15
N SER A 948 38.30 -5.67 8.43
CA SER A 948 39.28 -6.71 8.10
C SER A 948 40.04 -7.18 9.35
N LEU A 949 40.36 -6.26 10.27
CA LEU A 949 40.96 -6.60 11.55
C LEU A 949 40.09 -7.60 12.34
N LEU A 950 38.77 -7.40 12.39
CA LEU A 950 37.87 -8.33 13.08
C LEU A 950 37.88 -9.73 12.44
N VAL A 951 37.98 -9.81 11.11
CA VAL A 951 38.11 -11.07 10.37
C VAL A 951 39.40 -11.79 10.76
N ASP A 952 40.52 -11.05 10.81
CA ASP A 952 41.83 -11.63 11.15
C ASP A 952 41.90 -12.09 12.60
N ILE A 953 41.32 -11.34 13.54
CA ILE A 953 41.20 -11.74 14.94
C ILE A 953 40.42 -13.05 15.05
N ASN A 954 39.24 -13.14 14.43
CA ASN A 954 38.41 -14.35 14.48
C ASN A 954 39.08 -15.55 13.78
N LYS A 955 39.88 -15.32 12.74
CA LYS A 955 40.60 -16.40 12.04
C LYS A 955 41.77 -16.95 12.84
N ARG A 956 42.51 -16.10 13.55
CA ARG A 956 43.72 -16.48 14.31
C ARG A 956 43.42 -16.86 15.76
N VAL A 957 42.34 -16.34 16.32
CA VAL A 957 41.93 -16.54 17.72
C VAL A 957 40.40 -16.75 17.80
N PRO A 958 39.87 -17.88 17.27
CA PRO A 958 38.43 -18.12 17.14
C PRO A 958 37.69 -18.23 18.47
N GLN A 959 38.40 -18.51 19.56
CA GLN A 959 37.89 -18.53 20.94
C GLN A 959 37.51 -17.15 21.51
N LEU A 960 37.97 -16.05 20.89
CA LEU A 960 37.65 -14.68 21.31
C LEU A 960 36.58 -14.06 20.41
N SER A 961 35.58 -13.45 21.05
CA SER A 961 34.64 -12.53 20.42
C SER A 961 35.21 -11.11 20.49
N ALA A 962 35.39 -10.49 19.32
CA ALA A 962 35.90 -9.12 19.19
C ALA A 962 34.77 -8.18 18.73
N ARG A 963 34.42 -7.19 19.55
CA ARG A 963 33.36 -6.21 19.27
C ARG A 963 33.93 -4.81 19.19
N ILE A 964 33.98 -4.24 17.99
CA ILE A 964 34.36 -2.83 17.80
C ILE A 964 33.19 -1.90 18.12
N TRP A 965 33.45 -0.79 18.83
CA TRP A 965 32.49 0.30 18.95
C TRP A 965 32.61 1.24 17.73
N PRO A 966 31.52 1.56 17.02
CA PRO A 966 31.58 2.28 15.74
C PRO A 966 31.68 3.81 15.93
N ALA A 967 32.47 4.26 16.89
CA ALA A 967 32.76 5.67 17.12
C ALA A 967 34.13 5.82 17.80
N ARG A 968 34.74 7.00 17.63
CA ARG A 968 36.04 7.35 18.21
C ARG A 968 35.87 7.80 19.66
N PHE A 969 36.85 7.45 20.47
CA PHE A 969 37.02 7.94 21.84
C PHE A 969 38.20 8.92 21.89
N VAL A 970 38.04 10.00 22.63
CA VAL A 970 39.09 10.99 22.92
C VAL A 970 39.23 11.15 24.43
N ASP A 971 40.43 11.51 24.89
CA ASP A 971 40.66 11.79 26.31
C ASP A 971 39.96 13.10 26.70
N ALA A 972 39.22 13.06 27.81
CA ALA A 972 38.48 14.21 28.32
C ALA A 972 39.42 15.36 28.74
N SER A 973 40.65 15.04 29.13
CA SER A 973 41.64 16.00 29.65
C SER A 973 42.36 16.82 28.56
N THR A 974 42.43 16.35 27.32
CA THR A 974 43.17 16.99 26.20
C THR A 974 42.33 17.93 25.34
N CYS A 975 41.06 18.18 25.70
CA CYS A 975 40.14 18.94 24.88
C CYS A 975 39.93 20.38 25.38
N ASP A 976 40.91 21.25 25.13
CA ASP A 976 40.73 22.70 25.27
C ASP A 976 40.35 23.29 23.89
N PRO A 977 39.11 23.79 23.69
CA PRO A 977 38.60 24.19 22.37
C PRO A 977 39.31 25.40 21.76
N GLN A 978 40.16 26.11 22.51
CA GLN A 978 40.88 27.30 22.03
C GLN A 978 42.31 27.03 21.51
N ASN A 979 42.87 25.82 21.69
CA ASN A 979 44.29 25.55 21.41
C ASN A 979 44.59 24.39 20.43
N ALA A 980 43.60 23.74 19.82
CA ALA A 980 43.80 22.52 19.04
C ALA A 980 43.74 22.70 17.51
N GLN A 981 44.37 23.74 16.97
CA GLN A 981 44.51 23.87 15.51
C GLN A 981 45.72 23.06 15.04
N GLY A 982 45.53 21.74 14.92
CA GLY A 982 46.49 20.83 14.30
C GLY A 982 46.88 19.60 15.12
N ASP A 983 46.51 19.50 16.41
CA ASP A 983 46.85 18.35 17.28
C ASP A 983 45.60 17.54 17.67
N TYR A 984 45.50 16.31 17.18
CA TYR A 984 44.38 15.39 17.39
C TYR A 984 44.86 14.05 17.91
N GLN A 985 44.28 13.60 19.02
CA GLN A 985 44.49 12.26 19.56
C GLN A 985 43.14 11.57 19.76
N GLY A 986 42.96 10.42 19.12
CA GLY A 986 41.73 9.62 19.21
C GLY A 986 41.99 8.11 19.13
N SER A 987 41.04 7.33 19.62
CA SER A 987 41.13 5.88 19.75
C SER A 987 39.87 5.18 19.26
N TYR A 988 40.02 4.09 18.50
CA TYR A 988 38.94 3.11 18.30
C TYR A 988 39.14 1.92 19.23
N LEU A 989 38.08 1.49 19.90
CA LEU A 989 38.13 0.42 20.89
C LEU A 989 37.43 -0.85 20.38
N VAL A 990 38.12 -1.98 20.52
CA VAL A 990 37.55 -3.32 20.29
C VAL A 990 37.50 -4.08 21.61
N GLY A 991 36.30 -4.28 22.14
CA GLY A 991 36.08 -5.10 23.34
C GLY A 991 36.35 -6.57 23.07
N LEU A 992 37.05 -7.23 23.98
CA LEU A 992 37.41 -8.65 23.89
C LEU A 992 36.71 -9.46 24.98
N GLU A 993 36.01 -10.51 24.57
CA GLU A 993 35.33 -11.46 25.45
C GLU A 993 35.54 -12.90 24.97
N TRP A 994 35.59 -13.85 25.89
CA TRP A 994 35.64 -15.27 25.55
C TRP A 994 34.26 -15.76 25.12
N MET A 995 34.16 -16.53 24.03
CA MET A 995 32.86 -17.00 23.54
C MET A 995 32.10 -17.88 24.55
N GLU A 996 32.81 -18.59 25.41
CA GLU A 996 32.24 -19.33 26.55
C GLU A 996 32.78 -18.74 27.87
N PRO A 997 32.06 -17.79 28.50
CA PRO A 997 32.55 -17.11 29.70
C PRO A 997 32.63 -18.00 30.95
N ASP A 998 31.91 -19.13 30.95
CA ASP A 998 31.86 -20.08 32.07
C ASP A 998 33.02 -21.09 32.09
N GLU A 999 33.69 -21.32 30.94
CA GLU A 999 34.91 -22.12 30.87
C GLU A 999 36.13 -21.22 31.08
N LYS A 1000 36.76 -21.30 32.26
CA LYS A 1000 38.03 -20.57 32.48
C LYS A 1000 39.08 -21.12 31.51
N PRO A 1001 39.66 -20.29 30.62
CA PRO A 1001 40.64 -20.76 29.65
C PRO A 1001 41.87 -21.30 30.37
N VAL A 1002 42.39 -22.43 29.88
CA VAL A 1002 43.63 -23.03 30.39
C VAL A 1002 44.79 -22.05 30.13
N ARG A 1003 45.73 -21.96 31.08
CA ARG A 1003 46.83 -20.97 31.04
C ARG A 1003 47.63 -20.98 29.73
N GLY A 1004 47.81 -22.16 29.12
CA GLY A 1004 48.49 -22.30 27.82
C GLY A 1004 47.69 -21.70 26.65
N ASP A 1005 46.37 -21.84 26.66
CA ASP A 1005 45.49 -21.30 25.59
C ASP A 1005 45.38 -19.78 25.67
N LEU A 1006 45.45 -19.22 26.89
CA LEU A 1006 45.58 -17.78 27.14
C LEU A 1006 46.85 -17.21 26.52
N GLU A 1007 48.01 -17.84 26.77
CA GLU A 1007 49.30 -17.40 26.23
C GLU A 1007 49.35 -17.50 24.70
N ALA A 1008 48.80 -18.59 24.14
CA ALA A 1008 48.69 -18.77 22.69
C ALA A 1008 47.75 -17.74 22.05
N ALA A 1009 46.58 -17.49 22.64
CA ALA A 1009 45.63 -16.47 22.18
C ALA A 1009 46.24 -15.06 22.22
N GLN A 1010 46.94 -14.73 23.32
CA GLN A 1010 47.60 -13.43 23.47
C GLN A 1010 48.74 -13.25 22.46
N SER A 1011 49.53 -14.30 22.21
CA SER A 1011 50.60 -14.28 21.20
C SER A 1011 50.04 -14.09 19.79
N ASN A 1012 49.01 -14.87 19.42
CA ASN A 1012 48.35 -14.75 18.12
C ASN A 1012 47.68 -13.39 17.92
N LEU A 1013 47.01 -12.86 18.96
CA LEU A 1013 46.38 -11.55 18.89
C LEU A 1013 47.42 -10.44 18.70
N ARG A 1014 48.54 -10.47 19.42
CA ARG A 1014 49.65 -9.53 19.20
C ARG A 1014 50.20 -9.60 17.77
N ALA A 1015 50.34 -10.80 17.21
CA ALA A 1015 50.80 -10.96 15.83
C ALA A 1015 49.81 -10.35 14.81
N VAL A 1016 48.49 -10.50 15.04
CA VAL A 1016 47.47 -9.85 14.20
C VAL A 1016 47.55 -8.33 14.29
N LEU A 1017 47.68 -7.78 15.51
CA LEU A 1017 47.77 -6.33 15.71
C LEU A 1017 49.02 -5.74 15.08
N GLN A 1018 50.18 -6.40 15.20
CA GLN A 1018 51.42 -5.99 14.55
C GLN A 1018 51.31 -6.00 13.02
N GLN A 1019 50.62 -7.00 12.46
CA GLN A 1019 50.38 -7.07 11.02
C GLN A 1019 49.46 -5.92 10.57
N PHE A 1020 48.41 -5.63 11.33
CA PHE A 1020 47.51 -4.51 11.05
C PHE A 1020 48.21 -3.16 11.16
N GLU A 1021 49.00 -2.95 12.22
CA GLU A 1021 49.83 -1.76 12.40
C GLU A 1021 50.80 -1.58 11.24
N LYS A 1022 51.50 -2.63 10.81
CA LYS A 1022 52.36 -2.58 9.62
C LYS A 1022 51.61 -2.17 8.36
N LEU A 1023 50.41 -2.70 8.14
CA LEU A 1023 49.57 -2.37 7.00
C LEU A 1023 49.18 -0.88 7.00
N ILE A 1024 48.83 -0.35 8.17
CA ILE A 1024 48.48 1.07 8.33
C ILE A 1024 49.69 1.97 8.06
N LEU A 1025 50.85 1.62 8.60
CA LEU A 1025 52.08 2.40 8.48
C LEU A 1025 52.72 2.33 7.08
N SER A 1026 52.47 1.27 6.31
CA SER A 1026 53.10 1.07 4.99
C SER A 1026 52.42 1.81 3.84
N ASP A 1027 51.23 2.37 4.04
CA ASP A 1027 50.48 3.06 2.98
C ASP A 1027 50.83 4.55 2.94
N GLU A 1028 51.85 4.89 2.15
CA GLU A 1028 52.38 6.27 2.01
C GLU A 1028 51.35 7.26 1.42
N LYS A 1029 50.27 6.78 0.80
CA LYS A 1029 49.21 7.62 0.23
C LYS A 1029 48.35 8.25 1.31
N TYR A 1030 48.13 7.54 2.43
CA TYR A 1030 47.25 7.96 3.50
C TYR A 1030 47.99 8.25 4.81
N PHE A 1031 49.09 7.57 5.10
CA PHE A 1031 49.85 7.71 6.33
C PHE A 1031 51.15 8.49 6.10
N ASN A 1032 51.45 9.45 6.99
CA ASN A 1032 52.70 10.22 6.95
C ASN A 1032 53.34 10.25 8.35
N PRO A 1033 54.52 9.61 8.53
CA PRO A 1033 55.16 9.50 9.85
C PRO A 1033 55.61 10.85 10.44
N ASN A 1034 55.75 11.90 9.62
CA ASN A 1034 56.16 13.22 10.09
C ASN A 1034 54.99 14.02 10.70
N THR A 1035 53.75 13.62 10.43
CA THR A 1035 52.54 14.35 10.86
C THR A 1035 51.51 13.45 11.55
N SER A 1036 51.78 12.14 11.64
CA SER A 1036 50.85 11.16 12.20
C SER A 1036 51.57 9.99 12.84
N TRP A 1037 50.95 9.44 13.88
CA TRP A 1037 51.37 8.26 14.59
C TRP A 1037 50.18 7.33 14.79
N PHE A 1038 50.41 6.03 14.65
CA PHE A 1038 49.41 5.00 14.83
C PHE A 1038 49.98 3.87 15.68
N SER A 1039 49.17 3.31 16.57
CA SER A 1039 49.50 2.07 17.27
C SER A 1039 48.26 1.20 17.50
N ALA A 1040 48.47 -0.11 17.54
CA ALA A 1040 47.44 -1.09 17.88
C ALA A 1040 47.91 -1.94 19.06
N SER A 1041 47.30 -1.76 20.23
CA SER A 1041 47.76 -2.41 21.47
C SER A 1041 46.62 -3.03 22.28
N ILE A 1042 46.94 -3.94 23.20
CA ILE A 1042 45.97 -4.56 24.11
C ILE A 1042 46.05 -3.83 25.44
N VAL A 1043 44.92 -3.30 25.91
CA VAL A 1043 44.81 -2.46 27.11
C VAL A 1043 43.75 -3.05 28.05
N ARG A 1044 43.97 -2.98 29.37
CA ARG A 1044 42.96 -3.40 30.35
C ARG A 1044 41.93 -2.30 30.58
N ALA A 1045 40.72 -2.67 31.00
CA ALA A 1045 39.65 -1.69 31.23
C ALA A 1045 40.02 -0.59 32.25
N ASN A 1046 40.86 -0.90 33.24
CA ASN A 1046 41.34 0.06 34.25
C ASN A 1046 42.50 0.95 33.79
N GLU A 1047 43.10 0.63 32.64
CA GLU A 1047 44.16 1.42 31.99
C GLU A 1047 43.59 2.40 30.96
N LEU A 1048 42.31 2.26 30.61
CA LEU A 1048 41.58 3.26 29.83
C LEU A 1048 41.38 4.50 30.72
N GLY A 1049 41.84 5.66 30.24
CA GLY A 1049 41.65 6.96 30.90
C GLY A 1049 40.19 7.41 30.92
N ASP A 1050 39.95 8.68 31.25
CA ASP A 1050 38.61 9.27 31.19
C ASP A 1050 38.25 9.57 29.72
N LEU A 1051 37.57 8.62 29.07
CA LEU A 1051 37.26 8.68 27.65
C LEU A 1051 35.86 9.26 27.40
N ARG A 1052 35.76 10.12 26.39
CA ARG A 1052 34.48 10.62 25.85
C ARG A 1052 34.37 10.33 24.36
N LEU A 1053 33.14 10.32 23.84
CA LEU A 1053 32.92 10.20 22.40
C LEU A 1053 33.40 11.47 21.67
N ASP A 1054 34.05 11.28 20.54
CA ASP A 1054 34.49 12.39 19.68
C ASP A 1054 33.30 13.00 18.93
N ASP A 1055 33.05 14.30 19.15
CA ASP A 1055 32.00 15.09 18.54
C ASP A 1055 32.52 16.03 17.43
N ARG A 1056 33.83 16.02 17.13
CA ARG A 1056 34.43 16.88 16.11
C ARG A 1056 33.94 16.51 14.71
N GLU A 1057 33.36 17.49 14.03
CA GLU A 1057 33.02 17.39 12.60
C GLU A 1057 34.21 17.81 11.73
N TRP A 1058 34.84 16.84 11.08
CA TRP A 1058 35.94 17.08 10.15
C TRP A 1058 35.38 17.28 8.74
N GLY A 1059 35.42 18.51 8.18
CA GLY A 1059 34.87 18.72 6.83
C GLY A 1059 34.80 20.14 6.24
N VAL A 1060 35.54 21.13 6.76
CA VAL A 1060 35.42 22.53 6.28
C VAL A 1060 36.76 23.08 5.76
N TYR A 1061 37.20 22.79 4.53
CA TYR A 1061 38.32 23.56 3.95
C TYR A 1061 38.18 23.89 2.46
N VAL A 1062 38.54 25.15 2.19
CA VAL A 1062 38.52 25.89 0.91
C VAL A 1062 39.80 25.56 0.14
N GLU A 1063 39.67 25.11 -1.12
CA GLU A 1063 40.81 25.11 -2.06
C GLU A 1063 41.27 26.55 -2.31
N SER A 1064 42.55 26.83 -2.05
CA SER A 1064 43.29 27.90 -2.70
C SER A 1064 43.67 27.45 -4.11
N ASP A 1065 43.52 28.36 -5.08
CA ASP A 1065 43.49 28.15 -6.54
C ASP A 1065 44.81 27.69 -7.21
N GLU A 1066 45.62 26.83 -6.59
CA GLU A 1066 46.89 26.37 -7.17
C GLU A 1066 46.95 24.84 -7.21
N ASP A 1067 46.33 24.24 -8.24
CA ASP A 1067 46.79 23.04 -8.95
C ASP A 1067 45.66 22.53 -9.88
N ASP A 1068 45.41 23.28 -10.97
CA ASP A 1068 44.45 22.92 -12.03
C ASP A 1068 45.19 22.37 -13.27
N SER A 1069 46.15 21.46 -13.03
CA SER A 1069 46.90 20.76 -14.08
C SER A 1069 46.87 19.24 -13.95
N ASP A 1070 45.71 18.66 -13.63
CA ASP A 1070 45.49 17.23 -13.88
C ASP A 1070 44.57 17.06 -15.08
N THR A 1071 45.20 16.76 -16.22
CA THR A 1071 44.57 16.18 -17.40
C THR A 1071 44.06 14.78 -17.04
N GLU A 1072 42.85 14.69 -16.48
CA GLU A 1072 42.16 13.41 -16.36
C GLU A 1072 41.27 13.21 -17.59
N ASP A 1073 41.81 12.51 -18.58
CA ASP A 1073 41.02 11.64 -19.44
C ASP A 1073 40.44 10.52 -18.56
N GLU A 1074 39.16 10.18 -18.78
CA GLU A 1074 38.57 8.95 -18.21
C GLU A 1074 39.21 7.74 -18.91
N ASP A 1075 40.50 7.49 -18.66
CA ASP A 1075 41.16 6.23 -18.98
C ASP A 1075 41.01 5.28 -17.79
N ASP A 1076 40.38 4.13 -18.05
CA ASP A 1076 40.16 3.01 -17.14
C ASP A 1076 41.50 2.30 -16.79
N THR A 1077 42.39 2.96 -16.08
CA THR A 1077 43.52 2.30 -15.39
C THR A 1077 43.42 2.61 -13.91
N GLU A 1078 42.86 1.66 -13.16
CA GLU A 1078 43.07 1.60 -11.71
C GLU A 1078 44.52 1.18 -11.48
N ASP A 1079 45.31 2.06 -10.84
CA ASP A 1079 46.57 1.70 -10.22
C ASP A 1079 46.30 0.71 -9.08
N GLU A 1080 46.53 -0.57 -9.34
CA GLU A 1080 46.83 -1.55 -8.29
C GLU A 1080 48.30 -1.37 -7.90
N ASP A 1081 48.54 -0.75 -6.75
CA ASP A 1081 49.72 -1.05 -5.96
C ASP A 1081 49.32 -1.23 -4.49
N GLY A 1082 49.66 -2.41 -3.96
CA GLY A 1082 49.38 -2.76 -2.56
C GLY A 1082 49.44 -4.23 -2.16
N GLU A 1083 49.96 -5.17 -2.96
CA GLU A 1083 50.46 -6.45 -2.41
C GLU A 1083 51.47 -7.13 -3.36
N GLU A 1084 52.68 -6.57 -3.53
CA GLU A 1084 53.89 -7.38 -3.76
C GLU A 1084 55.18 -6.54 -3.61
N GLY A 1085 55.77 -6.58 -2.43
CA GLY A 1085 57.13 -6.12 -2.18
C GLY A 1085 57.92 -7.22 -1.46
N LEU A 1086 58.62 -8.07 -2.23
CA LEU A 1086 60.08 -8.24 -2.09
C LEU A 1086 60.68 -9.16 -3.18
N ALA A 1087 61.51 -8.52 -4.00
CA ALA A 1087 62.77 -8.97 -4.60
C ALA A 1087 62.77 -9.86 -5.86
N ARG A 1088 63.14 -9.25 -6.99
CA ARG A 1088 64.07 -9.83 -7.98
C ARG A 1088 65.20 -8.85 -8.29
N GLU A 1089 66.35 -9.05 -7.68
CA GLU A 1089 67.64 -8.60 -8.22
C GLU A 1089 68.07 -9.47 -9.42
N ARG A 1090 68.78 -8.85 -10.36
CA ARG A 1090 69.56 -9.51 -11.42
C ARG A 1090 70.99 -9.82 -10.90
N LEU A 1091 71.52 -10.96 -11.35
CA LEU A 1091 72.82 -11.64 -11.14
C LEU A 1091 74.10 -10.77 -11.38
N PRO A 1092 75.35 -11.29 -11.25
CA PRO A 1092 76.05 -11.92 -10.10
C PRO A 1092 77.48 -11.34 -9.83
N GLU A 1093 78.05 -11.55 -8.64
CA GLU A 1093 79.44 -12.05 -8.47
C GLU A 1093 79.71 -12.63 -7.05
N LYS A 1094 80.06 -13.93 -7.02
CA LYS A 1094 80.90 -14.74 -6.08
C LYS A 1094 80.82 -14.44 -4.56
N SER A 1095 80.53 -15.39 -3.66
CA SER A 1095 81.17 -16.71 -3.52
C SER A 1095 80.52 -17.58 -2.40
N ASP A 1096 80.35 -18.87 -2.72
CA ASP A 1096 80.61 -20.06 -1.89
C ASP A 1096 80.15 -20.19 -0.42
N LYS A 1097 79.14 -21.06 -0.17
CA LYS A 1097 79.28 -22.50 0.23
C LYS A 1097 78.14 -22.99 1.16
N ARG A 1098 77.56 -24.14 0.75
CA ARG A 1098 77.08 -25.33 1.52
C ARG A 1098 76.20 -25.11 2.78
N ALA A 1099 75.15 -25.86 3.09
CA ALA A 1099 74.45 -27.00 2.50
C ALA A 1099 73.16 -27.26 3.33
N LYS A 1100 72.13 -27.79 2.67
CA LYS A 1100 71.04 -28.70 3.14
C LYS A 1100 70.38 -28.47 4.52
N SER A 1101 69.06 -28.22 4.53
CA SER A 1101 68.04 -29.20 4.99
C SER A 1101 66.60 -28.65 4.96
N ALA A 1102 65.72 -29.42 4.32
CA ALA A 1102 64.30 -29.69 4.60
C ALA A 1102 63.40 -28.62 5.28
N LYS A 1103 62.28 -28.29 4.61
CA LYS A 1103 61.05 -27.84 5.29
C LYS A 1103 59.80 -28.53 4.73
N GLN A 1104 59.21 -29.33 5.62
CA GLN A 1104 57.89 -29.97 5.51
C GLN A 1104 56.76 -28.93 5.50
N ARG A 1105 55.67 -29.27 4.79
CA ARG A 1105 54.34 -28.66 4.87
C ARG A 1105 53.47 -29.46 5.85
N SER A 1106 52.50 -28.80 6.50
CA SER A 1106 51.23 -29.46 6.87
C SER A 1106 50.04 -28.49 6.73
N GLY A 1107 49.08 -28.90 5.90
CA GLY A 1107 47.70 -28.41 5.90
C GLY A 1107 46.76 -29.52 6.40
N THR A 1108 45.53 -29.17 6.73
CA THR A 1108 44.46 -30.10 7.11
C THR A 1108 44.03 -30.98 5.95
N THR A 1109 43.63 -32.20 6.31
CA THR A 1109 43.78 -33.46 5.59
C THR A 1109 42.50 -33.93 4.90
N PHE A 1110 42.58 -34.17 3.59
CA PHE A 1110 41.94 -35.32 2.93
C PHE A 1110 43.03 -36.37 2.66
N PRO A 1111 42.71 -37.68 2.58
CA PRO A 1111 43.72 -38.73 2.43
C PRO A 1111 44.52 -38.51 1.14
N LYS A 1112 45.84 -38.36 1.27
CA LYS A 1112 46.73 -38.26 0.12
C LYS A 1112 46.84 -39.64 -0.54
N THR A 1113 46.41 -39.77 -1.78
CA THR A 1113 46.96 -40.76 -2.71
C THR A 1113 48.37 -40.31 -3.10
N GLU A 1114 49.36 -41.17 -2.87
CA GLU A 1114 50.78 -40.87 -3.12
C GLU A 1114 51.07 -40.75 -4.63
N GLY A 1115 51.67 -39.64 -5.07
CA GLY A 1115 52.22 -39.51 -6.43
C GLY A 1115 52.09 -38.17 -7.19
N MET A 1116 51.38 -37.15 -6.68
CA MET A 1116 51.17 -35.88 -7.42
C MET A 1116 51.82 -34.65 -6.73
N GLY A 1117 52.51 -33.80 -7.51
CA GLY A 1117 53.30 -32.63 -7.05
C GLY A 1117 52.51 -31.41 -6.51
N LYS A 1118 53.17 -30.25 -6.36
CA LYS A 1118 52.51 -28.98 -5.95
C LYS A 1118 51.41 -28.61 -6.94
N PHE A 1119 50.15 -28.72 -6.52
CA PHE A 1119 48.99 -28.23 -7.29
C PHE A 1119 49.13 -26.73 -7.59
N ARG A 1120 49.13 -26.36 -8.87
CA ARG A 1120 49.32 -24.99 -9.34
C ARG A 1120 48.05 -24.15 -9.19
N THR A 1121 48.21 -22.83 -9.06
CA THR A 1121 47.08 -21.90 -8.90
C THR A 1121 46.35 -21.70 -10.23
N ALA A 1122 45.10 -21.23 -10.17
CA ALA A 1122 44.35 -20.89 -11.39
C ALA A 1122 45.06 -19.79 -12.22
N LEU A 1123 45.81 -18.89 -11.57
CA LEU A 1123 46.60 -17.86 -12.23
C LEU A 1123 47.78 -18.45 -13.00
N ASP A 1124 48.52 -19.38 -12.38
CA ASP A 1124 49.62 -20.09 -13.05
C ASP A 1124 49.12 -20.79 -14.33
N VAL A 1125 47.96 -21.43 -14.23
CA VAL A 1125 47.31 -22.12 -15.35
C VAL A 1125 46.86 -21.14 -16.43
N LEU A 1126 46.18 -20.05 -16.04
CA LEU A 1126 45.72 -19.01 -16.97
C LEU A 1126 46.91 -18.39 -17.73
N ASN A 1127 47.99 -18.07 -17.02
CA ASN A 1127 49.20 -17.51 -17.62
C ASN A 1127 49.86 -18.50 -18.59
N ARG A 1128 49.91 -19.78 -18.23
CA ARG A 1128 50.46 -20.80 -19.14
C ARG A 1128 49.61 -20.94 -20.39
N LEU A 1129 48.28 -21.05 -20.26
CA LEU A 1129 47.40 -21.20 -21.42
C LEU A 1129 47.39 -19.96 -22.34
N ARG A 1130 47.76 -18.78 -21.83
CA ARG A 1130 47.82 -17.53 -22.61
C ARG A 1130 49.17 -17.27 -23.27
N TRP A 1131 50.26 -17.68 -22.63
CA TRP A 1131 51.61 -17.24 -22.99
C TRP A 1131 52.55 -18.38 -23.41
N ASP A 1132 52.14 -19.64 -23.30
CA ASP A 1132 52.91 -20.80 -23.76
C ASP A 1132 52.70 -21.00 -25.27
N PRO A 1133 53.73 -20.80 -26.13
CA PRO A 1133 53.58 -20.85 -27.58
C PRO A 1133 53.27 -22.26 -28.12
N ASP A 1134 53.50 -23.30 -27.32
CA ASP A 1134 53.19 -24.70 -27.67
C ASP A 1134 51.72 -25.07 -27.40
N ILE A 1135 50.93 -24.13 -26.87
CA ILE A 1135 49.52 -24.33 -26.49
C ILE A 1135 48.64 -23.31 -27.23
N ASP A 1136 47.65 -23.81 -27.98
CA ASP A 1136 46.63 -22.93 -28.57
C ASP A 1136 45.62 -22.48 -27.50
N GLY A 1137 45.77 -21.25 -26.99
CA GLY A 1137 44.87 -20.68 -26.01
C GLY A 1137 43.40 -20.56 -26.47
N ASN A 1138 43.11 -20.60 -27.78
CA ASN A 1138 41.73 -20.57 -28.28
C ASN A 1138 41.00 -21.91 -28.08
N ASP A 1139 41.74 -23.00 -27.88
CA ASP A 1139 41.19 -24.34 -27.63
C ASP A 1139 40.83 -24.56 -26.15
N PHE A 1140 40.85 -23.54 -25.29
CA PHE A 1140 40.55 -23.71 -23.87
C PHE A 1140 39.29 -22.98 -23.43
N ILE A 1141 38.57 -23.63 -22.51
CA ILE A 1141 37.35 -23.16 -21.88
C ILE A 1141 37.60 -23.11 -20.37
N ILE A 1142 37.24 -22.00 -19.75
CA ILE A 1142 37.32 -21.78 -18.30
C ILE A 1142 35.95 -22.07 -17.70
N GLY A 1143 35.91 -23.03 -16.78
CA GLY A 1143 34.79 -23.24 -15.89
C GLY A 1143 34.92 -22.38 -14.65
N TYR A 1144 33.94 -21.53 -14.38
CA TYR A 1144 33.91 -20.63 -13.23
C TYR A 1144 32.57 -20.64 -12.51
N GLU A 1145 32.56 -20.23 -11.25
CA GLU A 1145 31.33 -20.10 -10.46
C GLU A 1145 30.71 -18.71 -10.63
N ASP A 1146 29.62 -18.63 -11.38
CA ASP A 1146 28.80 -17.44 -11.59
C ASP A 1146 27.80 -17.23 -10.43
N ARG A 1147 27.61 -15.97 -10.01
CA ARG A 1147 26.71 -15.62 -8.90
C ARG A 1147 25.24 -15.92 -9.18
N PHE A 1148 24.83 -15.87 -10.46
CA PHE A 1148 23.43 -16.02 -10.87
C PHE A 1148 23.17 -17.39 -11.49
N LEU A 1149 24.09 -17.89 -12.30
CA LEU A 1149 23.89 -19.10 -13.09
C LEU A 1149 24.61 -20.34 -12.54
N GLY A 1150 25.35 -20.21 -11.43
CA GLY A 1150 26.14 -21.30 -10.86
C GLY A 1150 27.38 -21.60 -11.73
N PRO A 1151 27.85 -22.85 -11.84
CA PRO A 1151 28.98 -23.18 -12.69
C PRO A 1151 28.69 -22.84 -14.16
N GLN A 1152 29.51 -21.96 -14.75
CA GLN A 1152 29.42 -21.53 -16.15
C GLN A 1152 30.74 -21.77 -16.86
N GLU A 1153 30.68 -21.92 -18.17
CA GLU A 1153 31.84 -22.12 -19.04
C GLU A 1153 31.99 -20.92 -19.99
N LYS A 1154 33.21 -20.42 -20.14
CA LYS A 1154 33.55 -19.34 -21.08
C LYS A 1154 34.85 -19.65 -21.80
N ALA A 1155 34.93 -19.37 -23.10
CA ALA A 1155 36.17 -19.52 -23.86
C ALA A 1155 37.29 -18.67 -23.23
N LEU A 1156 38.51 -19.21 -23.16
CA LEU A 1156 39.69 -18.54 -22.62
C LEU A 1156 39.97 -17.22 -23.37
N ALA A 1157 39.76 -17.18 -24.69
CA ALA A 1157 39.88 -15.98 -25.51
C ALA A 1157 38.89 -14.88 -25.13
N ALA A 1158 37.70 -15.24 -24.62
CA ALA A 1158 36.70 -14.30 -24.14
C ALA A 1158 36.85 -13.97 -22.64
N TRP A 1159 37.83 -14.56 -21.95
CA TRP A 1159 38.17 -14.25 -20.57
C TRP A 1159 38.97 -12.94 -20.55
N LYS A 1160 38.41 -11.87 -19.99
CA LYS A 1160 39.11 -10.59 -19.79
C LYS A 1160 39.72 -10.58 -18.40
N SER A 1161 40.99 -10.17 -18.29
CA SER A 1161 41.71 -10.15 -17.01
C SER A 1161 41.23 -9.01 -16.10
N GLU A 1162 40.81 -7.87 -16.66
CA GLU A 1162 40.15 -6.78 -15.93
C GLU A 1162 39.61 -5.68 -16.85
N GLN A 1163 38.45 -5.13 -16.47
CA GLN A 1163 38.01 -3.72 -16.51
C GLN A 1163 36.49 -3.72 -16.23
N THR A 1164 36.10 -3.10 -15.11
CA THR A 1164 34.80 -3.09 -14.39
C THR A 1164 34.52 -4.23 -13.39
N HIS A 1165 34.21 -3.85 -12.14
CA HIS A 1165 34.05 -4.72 -10.95
C HIS A 1165 32.86 -5.72 -11.02
N GLU A 1166 32.04 -5.65 -12.07
CA GLU A 1166 30.80 -6.43 -12.20
C GLU A 1166 30.89 -7.51 -13.30
N GLU A 1167 31.80 -7.35 -14.27
CA GLU A 1167 32.20 -8.40 -15.23
C GLU A 1167 33.45 -9.18 -14.78
N PHE A 1168 34.17 -8.67 -13.77
CA PHE A 1168 35.33 -9.34 -13.20
C PHE A 1168 34.93 -10.59 -12.42
N ILE A 1169 35.35 -11.76 -12.92
CA ILE A 1169 35.25 -13.03 -12.21
C ILE A 1169 36.60 -13.27 -11.51
N PRO A 1170 36.68 -13.10 -10.18
CA PRO A 1170 37.93 -13.28 -9.46
C PRO A 1170 38.50 -14.68 -9.70
N GLN A 1171 39.82 -14.79 -9.83
CA GLN A 1171 40.53 -16.05 -10.14
C GLN A 1171 40.25 -17.17 -9.11
N HIS A 1172 39.80 -16.82 -7.89
CA HIS A 1172 39.38 -17.80 -6.90
C HIS A 1172 38.05 -18.50 -7.22
N ARG A 1173 37.24 -17.97 -8.15
CA ARG A 1173 36.00 -18.56 -8.65
C ARG A 1173 36.20 -19.46 -9.87
N ILE A 1174 37.41 -19.54 -10.42
CA ILE A 1174 37.73 -20.51 -11.47
C ILE A 1174 37.73 -21.90 -10.83
N LEU A 1175 36.85 -22.76 -11.33
CA LEU A 1175 36.64 -24.13 -10.88
C LEU A 1175 37.51 -25.10 -11.68
N TRP A 1176 37.56 -24.95 -13.02
CA TRP A 1176 38.35 -25.81 -13.91
C TRP A 1176 38.79 -25.12 -15.19
N PHE A 1177 39.75 -25.73 -15.89
CA PHE A 1177 40.11 -25.45 -17.28
C PHE A 1177 39.90 -26.73 -18.10
N LYS A 1178 39.20 -26.60 -19.21
CA LYS A 1178 38.82 -27.69 -20.10
C LYS A 1178 39.35 -27.40 -21.50
N ARG A 1179 39.90 -28.43 -22.14
CA ARG A 1179 40.32 -28.35 -23.54
C ARG A 1179 39.10 -28.62 -24.44
N GLY A 1180 38.85 -27.74 -25.39
CA GLY A 1180 37.67 -27.72 -26.26
C GLY A 1180 37.67 -28.83 -27.28
N SER A 1181 38.84 -29.18 -27.82
CA SER A 1181 39.02 -30.21 -28.87
C SER A 1181 38.65 -31.62 -28.44
N ASP A 1182 38.87 -32.00 -27.18
CA ASP A 1182 38.58 -33.34 -26.65
C ASP A 1182 37.69 -33.34 -25.39
N GLY A 1183 37.29 -32.17 -24.91
CA GLY A 1183 36.45 -32.01 -23.73
C GLY A 1183 37.15 -32.35 -22.40
N MET A 1184 38.46 -32.60 -22.40
CA MET A 1184 39.19 -33.06 -21.23
C MET A 1184 39.43 -31.91 -20.24
N ILE A 1185 39.13 -32.13 -18.95
CA ILE A 1185 39.47 -31.19 -17.88
C ILE A 1185 40.96 -31.30 -17.58
N VAL A 1186 41.72 -30.29 -17.99
CA VAL A 1186 43.17 -30.23 -17.87
C VAL A 1186 43.64 -29.63 -16.55
N TRP A 1187 42.74 -28.94 -15.84
CA TRP A 1187 42.98 -28.49 -14.47
C TRP A 1187 41.66 -28.38 -13.70
N HIS A 1188 41.55 -28.93 -12.49
CA HIS A 1188 40.33 -28.88 -11.65
C HIS A 1188 40.66 -28.55 -10.20
N ARG A 1189 40.06 -27.49 -9.65
CA ARG A 1189 40.40 -26.93 -8.34
C ARG A 1189 40.06 -27.83 -7.16
N SER A 1190 38.82 -28.33 -7.07
CA SER A 1190 38.38 -29.20 -5.96
C SER A 1190 38.95 -30.62 -6.04
N GLU A 1191 38.98 -31.21 -7.24
CA GLU A 1191 39.51 -32.56 -7.50
C GLU A 1191 41.05 -32.61 -7.58
N ARG A 1192 41.72 -31.45 -7.53
CA ARG A 1192 43.18 -31.29 -7.61
C ARG A 1192 43.81 -31.91 -8.87
N ILE A 1193 43.09 -31.91 -9.98
CA ILE A 1193 43.58 -32.38 -11.29
C ILE A 1193 44.46 -31.28 -11.89
N ASP A 1194 45.68 -31.61 -12.30
CA ASP A 1194 46.57 -30.71 -13.04
C ASP A 1194 47.31 -31.56 -14.08
N LEU A 1195 46.91 -31.42 -15.35
CA LEU A 1195 47.47 -32.11 -16.50
C LEU A 1195 48.34 -31.19 -17.35
N LEU A 1196 48.19 -29.88 -17.22
CA LEU A 1196 48.98 -28.89 -17.94
C LEU A 1196 50.43 -28.85 -17.45
N PHE A 1197 50.66 -29.04 -16.16
CA PHE A 1197 52.00 -28.98 -15.56
C PHE A 1197 52.63 -30.34 -15.29
N LYS A 1198 51.97 -31.44 -15.69
CA LYS A 1198 52.60 -32.76 -15.71
C LYS A 1198 53.56 -32.81 -16.91
N LYS A 1199 54.86 -32.94 -16.65
CA LYS A 1199 55.80 -33.41 -17.67
C LYS A 1199 55.43 -34.86 -18.00
N THR A 1200 55.13 -35.15 -19.27
CA THR A 1200 55.31 -36.49 -19.84
C THR A 1200 56.77 -36.90 -19.78
#